data_AF-A0A317JTD8-F1
#
_entry.id   AF-A0A317JTD8-F1
#
_cell.length_a   1.000
_cell.length_b   1.000
_cell.length_c   1.000
_cell.angle_alpha   90.00
_cell.angle_beta   90.00
_cell.angle_gamma   90.00
#
_symmetry.space_group_name_H-M   'P 1'
#
loop_
_entity.id
_entity.type
_entity.pdbx_description
1 polymer ?
#
loop_
_entity_poly.entity_id
_entity_poly.type
_entity_poly.pdbx_seq_one_letter_code
_entity_poly.pdbx_strand_id
1 'polypeptide(L)'
;MNSPAPTTRHGGPLDPTLRAAIGRIARVPQLLVACDYDGTIAAIVEDPTKAVPLPESVAAIRALAALPQTSVAVVSGRALRDLAALSRLPSEVHLVGSHGSEFDIGFVERLSPELIAVRTRLRNELREIAAAHPGVRLERKPASVAVHTRGVDPQVAASAIEAVRTGPATWNEVTVTHGKEVIELSVVATHKGTALDQLRTQLSASAVLFIGDDVTDENAFGNLHGPDVGIKIGLGDTKAGYRVTEPIEAARALALLLETRRNWLFGERAVPIERHSMLANGRTIALLTPEAKVTWLCHPKPDSAAIFADLVGGAPAGHFSVSPQRGGIPLGQRYRTGTMTVETRWSGLTVTDWLDLPAAETTPDGPAIITGDSTLVRVLTGSGRAHLEFAPRPEFGQVAVQLQPLDDGLLVLGSNEPVALYSPGVEWEIRSDGVNETATATVDLSAAGGQVVLELRFGTQSLEHHRVPIHERQAAAEQPWKDWVASLRLPSTSRDLVVRSALTLRGLCHEASGSILAAATTSLPEELGGVRNWDYRYCWLRDAALTARALVDLGSTTEAEALLRWIDGVVERTGGHPERLHPLYTVDGYELGAEAVIDTLPGYAGSRPVRVGNLANHQLQLDVFGPVADLIAAVADARGSVRDDEWRVLENMVEAVSRRWHEPDHGIWEARLPPRHHIFSKVMCWMTVDRALHVVRQHGHEDRPEWVELRDRIGANVLEYGWHEEAEAYSVAYGHDESDASSLWIGLSGLLPGDDPRFLSTVLKIEADLRSGPVVYRYHWDDGLPGREGGFHICTAWLIEAYLRTGRRADAEELFRQMVKTAGPTGLLPEQYDPLAERGLGNHPQAYSHLGLIRCALLMDGMLKQ
;
A
#
# COMPACT_ATOMS: atom_id res chain seq x y z
N MET A 1 -32.74 -50.08 -28.14
CA MET A 1 -32.37 -48.80 -28.77
C MET A 1 -32.27 -47.74 -27.68
N ASN A 2 -31.20 -46.95 -27.74
CA ASN A 2 -30.85 -45.78 -26.93
C ASN A 2 -30.18 -46.03 -25.57
N SER A 3 -28.86 -46.22 -25.61
CA SER A 3 -27.95 -45.83 -24.51
C SER A 3 -27.84 -44.30 -24.46
N PRO A 4 -27.79 -43.68 -23.26
CA PRO A 4 -27.56 -42.25 -23.13
C PRO A 4 -26.08 -41.92 -23.42
N ALA A 5 -25.86 -40.76 -24.04
CA ALA A 5 -24.56 -40.23 -24.40
C ALA A 5 -23.65 -40.02 -23.17
N PRO A 6 -22.32 -40.22 -23.29
CA PRO A 6 -21.40 -39.99 -22.20
C PRO A 6 -21.16 -38.47 -22.03
N THR A 7 -21.53 -37.94 -20.87
CA THR A 7 -21.07 -36.63 -20.39
C THR A 7 -19.56 -36.69 -20.14
N THR A 8 -18.77 -36.07 -21.00
CA THR A 8 -17.32 -35.89 -20.83
C THR A 8 -17.03 -34.91 -19.70
N ARG A 9 -16.76 -35.43 -18.50
CA ARG A 9 -15.95 -34.73 -17.48
C ARG A 9 -14.49 -34.93 -17.87
N HIS A 10 -13.76 -33.87 -18.22
CA HIS A 10 -12.31 -33.94 -18.44
C HIS A 10 -11.52 -32.95 -17.55
N GLY A 11 -10.43 -33.47 -16.97
CA GLY A 11 -9.28 -32.72 -16.45
C GLY A 11 -9.25 -32.55 -14.93
N GLY A 12 -8.30 -33.20 -14.26
CA GLY A 12 -7.98 -32.99 -12.84
C GLY A 12 -7.44 -31.57 -12.54
N PRO A 13 -7.13 -31.26 -11.27
CA PRO A 13 -6.59 -29.97 -10.88
C PRO A 13 -5.14 -29.80 -11.38
N LEU A 14 -4.75 -28.56 -11.73
CA LEU A 14 -3.38 -28.24 -12.17
C LEU A 14 -2.34 -28.69 -11.14
N ASP A 15 -1.12 -29.01 -11.59
CA ASP A 15 -0.04 -29.37 -10.69
C ASP A 15 0.19 -28.28 -9.59
N PRO A 16 0.33 -28.64 -8.30
CA PRO A 16 0.51 -27.67 -7.22
C PRO A 16 1.75 -26.78 -7.39
N THR A 17 2.85 -27.31 -7.94
CA THR A 17 4.08 -26.52 -8.13
C THR A 17 3.91 -25.50 -9.25
N LEU A 18 3.19 -25.87 -10.33
CA LEU A 18 2.78 -24.93 -11.37
C LEU A 18 1.84 -23.85 -10.82
N ARG A 19 0.88 -24.20 -9.96
CA ARG A 19 0.01 -23.21 -9.30
C ARG A 19 0.80 -22.22 -8.44
N ALA A 20 1.78 -22.69 -7.69
CA ALA A 20 2.67 -21.82 -6.92
C ALA A 20 3.50 -20.90 -7.83
N ALA A 21 4.01 -21.41 -8.96
CA ALA A 21 4.74 -20.62 -9.95
C ALA A 21 3.87 -19.53 -10.59
N ILE A 22 2.64 -19.86 -10.99
CA ILE A 22 1.65 -18.88 -11.47
C ILE A 22 1.36 -17.84 -10.38
N GLY A 23 1.23 -18.27 -9.12
CA GLY A 23 1.04 -17.40 -7.97
C GLY A 23 2.17 -16.39 -7.76
N ARG A 24 3.43 -16.79 -8.02
CA ARG A 24 4.60 -15.88 -7.94
C ARG A 24 4.64 -14.93 -9.14
N ILE A 25 4.56 -15.46 -10.37
CA ILE A 25 4.71 -14.64 -11.57
C ILE A 25 3.55 -13.66 -11.78
N ALA A 26 2.34 -13.97 -11.29
CA ALA A 26 1.21 -13.05 -11.30
C ALA A 26 1.44 -11.77 -10.49
N ARG A 27 2.47 -11.72 -9.63
CA ARG A 27 2.72 -10.63 -8.68
C ARG A 27 3.94 -9.79 -9.03
N VAL A 28 4.53 -9.99 -10.20
CA VAL A 28 5.66 -9.17 -10.65
C VAL A 28 5.18 -7.78 -11.05
N PRO A 29 6.02 -6.73 -10.97
CA PRO A 29 5.60 -5.36 -11.29
C PRO A 29 5.05 -5.23 -12.70
N GLN A 30 5.80 -5.67 -13.72
CA GLN A 30 5.39 -5.68 -15.13
C GLN A 30 5.44 -7.11 -15.67
N LEU A 31 4.30 -7.66 -16.09
CA LEU A 31 4.19 -9.03 -16.58
C LEU A 31 3.99 -9.09 -18.09
N LEU A 32 4.81 -9.87 -18.79
CA LEU A 32 4.55 -10.29 -20.17
C LEU A 32 4.03 -11.73 -20.21
N VAL A 33 2.84 -11.93 -20.76
CA VAL A 33 2.26 -13.25 -21.03
C VAL A 33 2.36 -13.53 -22.52
N ALA A 34 3.19 -14.48 -22.91
CA ALA A 34 3.39 -14.86 -24.31
C ALA A 34 2.95 -16.31 -24.54
N CYS A 35 2.29 -16.57 -25.67
CA CYS A 35 1.83 -17.91 -26.04
C CYS A 35 2.13 -18.20 -27.51
N ASP A 36 2.40 -19.47 -27.85
CA ASP A 36 2.28 -19.93 -29.23
C ASP A 36 0.81 -19.99 -29.66
N TYR A 37 0.59 -19.94 -30.98
CA TYR A 37 -0.73 -20.06 -31.57
C TYR A 37 -1.18 -21.52 -31.72
N ASP A 38 -0.49 -22.25 -32.62
CA ASP A 38 -0.80 -23.63 -32.96
C ASP A 38 -0.42 -24.55 -31.81
N GLY A 39 -1.20 -25.59 -31.54
CA GLY A 39 -0.96 -26.55 -30.46
C GLY A 39 -1.00 -25.99 -29.04
N THR A 40 -1.17 -24.67 -28.89
CA THR A 40 -1.18 -23.96 -27.62
C THR A 40 -2.51 -23.28 -27.33
N ILE A 41 -2.84 -22.21 -28.03
CA ILE A 41 -4.17 -21.57 -27.87
C ILE A 41 -5.18 -22.10 -28.88
N ALA A 42 -4.73 -22.68 -30.00
CA ALA A 42 -5.54 -23.39 -30.98
C ALA A 42 -5.09 -24.86 -31.07
N ALA A 43 -6.03 -25.81 -31.12
CA ALA A 43 -5.68 -27.21 -31.27
C ALA A 43 -5.05 -27.48 -32.65
N ILE A 44 -4.10 -28.42 -32.72
CA ILE A 44 -3.52 -28.87 -34.00
C ILE A 44 -4.61 -29.58 -34.81
N VAL A 45 -4.83 -29.12 -36.03
CA VAL A 45 -5.78 -29.68 -37.00
C VAL A 45 -5.08 -29.98 -38.32
N GLU A 46 -5.60 -30.92 -39.11
CA GLU A 46 -4.99 -31.34 -40.38
C GLU A 46 -4.87 -30.22 -41.43
N ASP A 47 -5.81 -29.26 -41.38
CA ASP A 47 -5.85 -28.07 -42.21
C ASP A 47 -5.56 -26.83 -41.34
N PRO A 48 -4.34 -26.27 -41.37
CA PRO A 48 -3.96 -25.13 -40.55
C PRO A 48 -4.83 -23.89 -40.74
N THR A 49 -5.54 -23.76 -41.86
CA THR A 49 -6.47 -22.62 -42.08
C THR A 49 -7.75 -22.71 -41.25
N LYS A 50 -8.00 -23.87 -40.64
CA LYS A 50 -9.16 -24.16 -39.77
C LYS A 50 -8.79 -24.25 -38.29
N ALA A 51 -7.53 -23.98 -37.93
CA ALA A 51 -7.12 -23.89 -36.53
C ALA A 51 -7.79 -22.66 -35.92
N VAL A 52 -8.75 -22.88 -35.02
CA VAL A 52 -9.46 -21.82 -34.30
C VAL A 52 -9.03 -21.85 -32.83
N PRO A 53 -8.77 -20.71 -32.19
CA PRO A 53 -8.41 -20.67 -30.79
C PRO A 53 -9.53 -21.24 -29.89
N LEU A 54 -9.14 -21.88 -28.80
CA LEU A 54 -10.06 -22.29 -27.75
C LEU A 54 -10.76 -21.06 -27.15
N PRO A 55 -12.10 -21.08 -27.00
CA PRO A 55 -12.83 -19.98 -26.40
C PRO A 55 -12.30 -19.55 -25.03
N GLU A 56 -11.88 -20.54 -24.21
CA GLU A 56 -11.31 -20.33 -22.87
C GLU A 56 -9.98 -19.56 -22.94
N SER A 57 -9.09 -19.94 -23.87
CA SER A 57 -7.81 -19.25 -24.07
C SER A 57 -8.02 -17.82 -24.54
N VAL A 58 -8.94 -17.59 -25.49
CA VAL A 58 -9.27 -16.24 -25.99
C VAL A 58 -9.84 -15.36 -24.89
N ALA A 59 -10.76 -15.88 -24.08
CA ALA A 59 -11.33 -15.15 -22.97
C ALA A 59 -10.26 -14.74 -21.94
N ALA A 60 -9.37 -15.66 -21.57
CA ALA A 60 -8.30 -15.39 -20.62
C ALA A 60 -7.28 -14.37 -21.16
N ILE A 61 -6.80 -14.55 -22.40
CA ILE A 61 -5.84 -13.66 -23.06
C ILE A 61 -6.40 -12.25 -23.21
N ARG A 62 -7.65 -12.12 -23.67
CA ARG A 62 -8.32 -10.82 -23.80
C ARG A 62 -8.44 -10.10 -22.46
N ALA A 63 -8.84 -10.82 -21.41
CA ALA A 63 -8.98 -10.23 -20.09
C ALA A 63 -7.62 -9.87 -19.48
N LEU A 64 -6.57 -10.67 -19.70
CA LEU A 64 -5.20 -10.37 -19.26
C LEU A 64 -4.64 -9.12 -19.96
N ALA A 65 -4.87 -8.96 -21.26
CA ALA A 65 -4.42 -7.80 -22.03
C ALA A 65 -5.11 -6.49 -21.61
N ALA A 66 -6.27 -6.58 -20.96
CA ALA A 66 -6.98 -5.44 -20.41
C ALA A 66 -6.51 -5.04 -18.99
N LEU A 67 -5.65 -5.85 -18.36
CA LEU A 67 -5.16 -5.55 -17.01
C LEU A 67 -4.01 -4.53 -17.05
N PRO A 68 -3.98 -3.56 -16.12
CA PRO A 68 -2.84 -2.66 -16.02
C PRO A 68 -1.54 -3.45 -15.73
N GLN A 69 -0.41 -2.93 -16.22
CA GLN A 69 0.92 -3.52 -16.00
C GLN A 69 1.02 -4.99 -16.43
N THR A 70 0.20 -5.40 -17.40
CA THR A 70 0.14 -6.76 -17.94
C THR A 70 0.06 -6.67 -19.45
N SER A 71 1.10 -7.12 -20.14
CA SER A 71 1.12 -7.18 -21.59
C SER A 71 0.94 -8.62 -22.05
N VAL A 72 0.25 -8.81 -23.17
CA VAL A 72 0.00 -10.14 -23.72
C VAL A 72 0.46 -10.20 -25.17
N ALA A 73 1.12 -11.28 -25.54
CA ALA A 73 1.62 -11.51 -26.90
C ALA A 73 1.28 -12.92 -27.39
N VAL A 74 1.06 -13.06 -28.70
CA VAL A 74 0.99 -14.36 -29.38
C VAL A 74 2.09 -14.44 -30.41
N VAL A 75 2.98 -15.42 -30.25
CA VAL A 75 4.18 -15.59 -31.09
C VAL A 75 4.04 -16.86 -31.90
N SER A 76 3.88 -16.74 -33.21
CA SER A 76 3.59 -17.86 -34.11
C SER A 76 4.55 -17.93 -35.30
N GLY A 77 4.71 -19.13 -35.89
CA GLY A 77 5.36 -19.32 -37.18
C GLY A 77 4.53 -18.84 -38.38
N ARG A 78 3.23 -18.55 -38.18
CA ARG A 78 2.33 -18.03 -39.21
C ARG A 78 2.69 -16.62 -39.63
N ALA A 79 2.44 -16.26 -40.88
CA ALA A 79 2.52 -14.86 -41.31
C ALA A 79 1.57 -13.99 -40.46
N LEU A 80 1.99 -12.77 -40.14
CA LEU A 80 1.24 -11.91 -39.20
C LEU A 80 -0.18 -11.62 -39.67
N ARG A 81 -0.36 -11.45 -40.99
CA ARG A 81 -1.68 -11.23 -41.60
C ARG A 81 -2.63 -12.40 -41.35
N ASP A 82 -2.13 -13.64 -41.47
CA ASP A 82 -2.94 -14.84 -41.28
C ASP A 82 -3.22 -15.08 -39.81
N LEU A 83 -2.23 -14.83 -38.94
CA LEU A 83 -2.40 -14.86 -37.49
C LEU A 83 -3.47 -13.85 -37.03
N ALA A 84 -3.44 -12.62 -37.53
CA ALA A 84 -4.44 -11.60 -37.21
C ALA A 84 -5.84 -11.99 -37.68
N ALA A 85 -5.96 -12.56 -38.88
CA ALA A 85 -7.26 -12.98 -39.44
C ALA A 85 -7.88 -14.16 -38.67
N LEU A 86 -7.08 -15.13 -38.24
CA LEU A 86 -7.53 -16.36 -37.59
C LEU A 86 -7.73 -16.20 -36.08
N SER A 87 -6.89 -15.42 -35.41
CA SER A 87 -6.92 -15.28 -33.96
C SER A 87 -8.14 -14.50 -33.45
N ARG A 88 -8.59 -13.47 -34.20
CA ARG A 88 -9.66 -12.53 -33.77
C ARG A 88 -9.44 -11.96 -32.36
N LEU A 89 -8.17 -11.86 -31.98
CA LEU A 89 -7.75 -11.26 -30.71
C LEU A 89 -7.90 -9.73 -30.79
N PRO A 90 -8.11 -9.06 -29.64
CA PRO A 90 -8.24 -7.62 -29.60
C PRO A 90 -6.88 -6.93 -29.88
N SER A 91 -6.89 -5.65 -30.23
CA SER A 91 -5.68 -4.88 -30.61
C SER A 91 -4.64 -4.75 -29.49
N GLU A 92 -5.07 -4.96 -28.24
CA GLU A 92 -4.26 -4.92 -27.03
C GLU A 92 -3.36 -6.16 -26.88
N VAL A 93 -3.58 -7.20 -27.69
CA VAL A 93 -2.71 -8.38 -27.73
C VAL A 93 -1.70 -8.23 -28.85
N HIS A 94 -0.42 -8.19 -28.49
CA HIS A 94 0.67 -8.10 -29.45
C HIS A 94 0.74 -9.36 -30.31
N LEU A 95 0.72 -9.20 -31.63
CA LEU A 95 0.85 -10.32 -32.55
C LEU A 95 2.25 -10.35 -33.17
N VAL A 96 2.90 -11.51 -33.07
CA VAL A 96 4.21 -11.75 -33.65
C VAL A 96 4.13 -12.93 -34.61
N GLY A 97 4.33 -12.64 -35.89
CA GLY A 97 4.32 -13.62 -36.97
C GLY A 97 5.72 -14.09 -37.38
N SER A 98 5.77 -15.16 -38.15
CA SER A 98 6.97 -15.71 -38.78
C SER A 98 8.14 -15.87 -37.80
N HIS A 99 7.85 -16.48 -36.64
CA HIS A 99 8.80 -16.75 -35.55
C HIS A 99 9.55 -15.52 -34.99
N GLY A 100 8.98 -14.31 -35.12
CA GLY A 100 9.66 -13.07 -34.70
C GLY A 100 10.07 -12.14 -35.83
N SER A 101 9.76 -12.48 -37.09
CA SER A 101 10.11 -11.61 -38.24
C SER A 101 9.14 -10.44 -38.43
N GLU A 102 7.93 -10.57 -37.91
CA GLU A 102 6.81 -9.66 -38.15
C GLU A 102 6.16 -9.34 -36.82
N PHE A 103 6.04 -8.05 -36.48
CA PHE A 103 5.27 -7.59 -35.33
C PHE A 103 4.12 -6.69 -35.81
N ASP A 104 3.10 -6.55 -34.99
CA ASP A 104 1.92 -5.72 -35.26
C ASP A 104 2.23 -4.22 -35.49
N ILE A 105 1.20 -3.51 -35.95
CA ILE A 105 1.34 -2.14 -36.46
C ILE A 105 1.63 -1.19 -35.30
N GLY A 106 2.89 -0.77 -35.19
CA GLY A 106 3.42 0.09 -34.12
C GLY A 106 4.78 -0.39 -33.60
N PHE A 107 5.06 -1.67 -33.79
CA PHE A 107 6.24 -2.39 -33.30
C PHE A 107 7.21 -2.63 -34.48
N VAL A 108 7.82 -1.59 -35.05
CA VAL A 108 8.55 -1.72 -36.32
C VAL A 108 10.05 -1.86 -36.12
N GLU A 109 10.59 -3.05 -36.42
CA GLU A 109 11.94 -3.14 -37.00
C GLU A 109 11.81 -3.18 -38.53
N ARG A 110 12.34 -2.17 -39.23
CA ARG A 110 12.46 -2.23 -40.69
C ARG A 110 13.66 -3.10 -41.02
N LEU A 111 13.49 -4.12 -41.87
CA LEU A 111 14.63 -4.82 -42.48
C LEU A 111 15.64 -3.80 -43.02
N SER A 112 16.91 -3.96 -42.68
CA SER A 112 17.95 -3.08 -43.19
C SER A 112 18.02 -3.15 -44.73
N PRO A 113 18.49 -2.08 -45.41
CA PRO A 113 18.64 -2.09 -46.87
C PRO A 113 19.43 -3.30 -47.39
N GLU A 114 20.42 -3.77 -46.62
CA GLU A 114 21.24 -4.94 -46.93
C GLU A 114 20.40 -6.22 -46.90
N LEU A 115 19.60 -6.43 -45.86
CA LEU A 115 18.71 -7.58 -45.73
C LEU A 115 17.61 -7.59 -46.80
N ILE A 116 17.11 -6.41 -47.20
CA ILE A 116 16.17 -6.27 -48.32
C ILE A 116 16.81 -6.76 -49.63
N ALA A 117 18.09 -6.45 -49.86
CA ALA A 117 18.83 -6.91 -51.04
C ALA A 117 19.03 -8.43 -51.03
N VAL A 118 19.44 -9.01 -49.90
CA VAL A 118 19.60 -10.47 -49.72
C VAL A 118 18.26 -11.18 -49.93
N ARG A 119 17.17 -10.69 -49.32
CA ARG A 119 15.82 -11.27 -49.49
C ARG A 119 15.38 -11.23 -50.95
N THR A 120 15.68 -10.13 -51.65
CA THR A 120 15.31 -9.97 -53.06
C THR A 120 16.06 -10.99 -53.94
N ARG A 121 17.35 -11.21 -53.65
CA ARG A 121 18.17 -12.24 -54.30
C ARG A 121 17.63 -13.65 -54.01
N LEU A 122 17.37 -13.96 -52.74
CA LEU A 122 16.82 -15.23 -52.29
C LEU A 122 15.51 -15.58 -52.99
N ARG A 123 14.61 -14.60 -53.10
CA ARG A 123 13.32 -14.77 -53.78
C ARG A 123 13.47 -15.08 -55.26
N ASN A 124 14.45 -14.48 -55.94
CA ASN A 124 14.67 -14.72 -57.35
C ASN A 124 15.21 -16.14 -57.57
N GLU A 125 16.19 -16.56 -56.76
CA GLU A 125 16.77 -17.91 -56.80
C GLU A 125 15.71 -19.00 -56.60
N LEU A 126 14.90 -18.87 -55.54
CA LEU A 126 13.85 -19.84 -55.23
C LEU A 126 12.78 -19.88 -56.31
N ARG A 127 12.53 -18.78 -57.02
CA ARG A 127 11.60 -18.71 -58.15
C ARG A 127 12.09 -19.51 -59.34
N GLU A 128 13.39 -19.48 -59.62
CA GLU A 128 14.00 -20.31 -60.67
C GLU A 128 13.92 -21.79 -60.31
N ILE A 129 14.23 -22.13 -59.05
CA ILE A 129 14.09 -23.50 -58.55
C ILE A 129 12.64 -23.99 -58.67
N ALA A 130 11.66 -23.21 -58.22
CA ALA A 130 10.25 -23.60 -58.33
C ALA A 130 9.77 -23.71 -59.79
N ALA A 131 10.26 -22.86 -60.70
CA ALA A 131 9.93 -22.95 -62.12
C ALA A 131 10.46 -24.23 -62.78
N ALA A 132 11.60 -24.76 -62.31
CA ALA A 132 12.17 -26.02 -62.78
C ALA A 132 11.48 -27.27 -62.20
N HIS A 133 10.61 -27.13 -61.18
CA HIS A 133 10.01 -28.25 -60.45
C HIS A 133 8.47 -28.12 -60.40
N PRO A 134 7.73 -28.77 -61.32
CA PRO A 134 6.28 -28.68 -61.39
C PRO A 134 5.58 -29.11 -60.09
N GLY A 135 4.66 -28.27 -59.60
CA GLY A 135 3.89 -28.53 -58.38
C GLY A 135 4.47 -27.91 -57.10
N VAL A 136 5.74 -27.51 -57.11
CA VAL A 136 6.38 -26.79 -55.98
C VAL A 136 5.78 -25.39 -55.86
N ARG A 137 5.39 -24.99 -54.65
CA ARG A 137 4.80 -23.66 -54.40
C ARG A 137 5.71 -22.83 -53.53
N LEU A 138 5.79 -21.54 -53.83
CA LEU A 138 6.51 -20.56 -53.02
C LEU A 138 5.52 -19.70 -52.23
N GLU A 139 5.73 -19.62 -50.94
CA GLU A 139 5.07 -18.68 -50.06
C GLU A 139 6.05 -17.58 -49.67
N ARG A 140 5.62 -16.32 -49.82
CA ARG A 140 6.48 -15.16 -49.57
C ARG A 140 6.06 -14.50 -48.27
N LYS A 141 7.01 -14.32 -47.37
CA LYS A 141 6.85 -13.60 -46.11
C LYS A 141 7.76 -12.35 -46.13
N PRO A 142 7.56 -11.37 -45.25
CA PRO A 142 8.34 -10.14 -45.18
C PRO A 142 9.85 -10.36 -45.03
N ALA A 143 10.33 -11.35 -44.28
CA ALA A 143 11.76 -11.64 -44.12
C ALA A 143 12.21 -12.99 -44.69
N SER A 144 11.28 -13.83 -45.18
CA SER A 144 11.58 -15.20 -45.59
C SER A 144 10.79 -15.65 -46.82
N VAL A 145 11.18 -16.79 -47.37
CA VAL A 145 10.47 -17.49 -48.44
C VAL A 145 10.40 -18.97 -48.10
N ALA A 146 9.19 -19.54 -48.10
CA ALA A 146 8.97 -20.96 -47.85
C ALA A 146 8.69 -21.72 -49.15
N VAL A 147 9.31 -22.88 -49.28
CA VAL A 147 9.19 -23.78 -50.43
C VAL A 147 8.37 -25.00 -50.01
N HIS A 148 7.17 -25.12 -50.56
CA HIS A 148 6.21 -26.18 -50.24
C HIS A 148 6.28 -27.30 -51.29
N THR A 149 6.46 -28.54 -50.82
CA THR A 149 6.50 -29.74 -51.66
C THR A 149 5.32 -30.70 -51.38
N ARG A 150 4.35 -30.27 -50.56
CA ARG A 150 3.16 -31.06 -50.24
C ARG A 150 2.32 -31.38 -51.48
N GLY A 151 2.07 -32.68 -51.69
CA GLY A 151 1.31 -33.18 -52.84
C GLY A 151 2.07 -33.13 -54.18
N VAL A 152 3.39 -32.89 -54.15
CA VAL A 152 4.28 -32.99 -55.31
C VAL A 152 4.78 -34.43 -55.43
N ASP A 153 5.06 -34.87 -56.66
CA ASP A 153 5.69 -36.17 -56.90
C ASP A 153 6.97 -36.32 -56.04
N PRO A 154 7.17 -37.45 -55.33
CA PRO A 154 8.30 -37.61 -54.40
C PRO A 154 9.68 -37.40 -55.01
N GLN A 155 9.88 -37.73 -56.30
CA GLN A 155 11.15 -37.52 -56.97
C GLN A 155 11.38 -36.05 -57.29
N VAL A 156 10.32 -35.34 -57.71
CA VAL A 156 10.36 -33.89 -57.96
C VAL A 156 10.53 -33.11 -56.66
N ALA A 157 9.88 -33.54 -55.58
CA ALA A 157 10.02 -32.95 -54.24
C ALA A 157 11.45 -33.11 -53.70
N ALA A 158 12.04 -34.31 -53.82
CA ALA A 158 13.42 -34.56 -53.40
C ALA A 158 14.43 -33.72 -54.21
N SER A 159 14.23 -33.63 -55.53
CA SER A 159 15.07 -32.79 -56.41
C SER A 159 14.99 -31.30 -56.05
N ALA A 160 13.78 -30.80 -55.79
CA ALA A 160 13.58 -29.41 -55.42
C ALA A 160 14.22 -29.07 -54.06
N ILE A 161 14.07 -29.95 -53.07
CA ILE A 161 14.69 -29.78 -51.74
C ILE A 161 16.22 -29.82 -51.85
N GLU A 162 16.78 -30.71 -52.67
CA GLU A 162 18.24 -30.77 -52.84
C GLU A 162 18.79 -29.53 -53.55
N ALA A 163 18.08 -28.99 -54.54
CA ALA A 163 18.44 -27.72 -55.20
C ALA A 163 18.42 -26.55 -54.21
N VAL A 164 17.45 -26.50 -53.30
CA VAL A 164 17.40 -25.49 -52.23
C VAL A 164 18.57 -25.70 -51.25
N ARG A 165 18.82 -26.94 -50.82
CA ARG A 165 19.84 -27.32 -49.84
C ARG A 165 21.26 -27.02 -50.32
N THR A 166 21.53 -27.24 -51.60
CA THR A 166 22.85 -27.01 -52.21
C THR A 166 23.04 -25.60 -52.74
N GLY A 167 21.94 -24.84 -52.92
CA GLY A 167 21.96 -23.46 -53.38
C GLY A 167 21.72 -22.47 -52.24
N PRO A 168 20.55 -21.80 -52.20
CA PRO A 168 20.30 -20.66 -51.29
C PRO A 168 20.35 -21.00 -49.79
N ALA A 169 20.21 -22.28 -49.40
CA ALA A 169 20.36 -22.71 -48.01
C ALA A 169 21.80 -22.63 -47.47
N THR A 170 22.80 -22.44 -48.35
CA THR A 170 24.21 -22.36 -47.97
C THR A 170 24.68 -20.92 -47.68
N TRP A 171 23.81 -19.92 -47.87
CA TRP A 171 24.18 -18.52 -47.71
C TRP A 171 24.30 -18.16 -46.23
N ASN A 172 25.38 -17.45 -45.85
CA ASN A 172 25.66 -17.09 -44.46
C ASN A 172 24.58 -16.17 -43.86
N GLU A 173 23.93 -15.39 -44.70
CA GLU A 173 22.87 -14.45 -44.35
C GLU A 173 21.48 -15.11 -44.31
N VAL A 174 21.39 -16.43 -44.54
CA VAL A 174 20.13 -17.17 -44.63
C VAL A 174 20.06 -18.23 -43.53
N THR A 175 19.06 -18.10 -42.67
CA THR A 175 18.70 -19.13 -41.67
C THR A 175 17.68 -20.08 -42.28
N VAL A 176 17.90 -21.38 -42.12
CA VAL A 176 17.05 -22.43 -42.70
C VAL A 176 16.24 -23.13 -41.61
N THR A 177 14.94 -23.27 -41.83
CA THR A 177 14.03 -24.01 -40.95
C THR A 177 13.36 -25.13 -41.73
N HIS A 178 13.41 -26.35 -41.17
CA HIS A 178 12.84 -27.55 -41.79
C HIS A 178 11.49 -27.89 -41.16
N GLY A 179 10.45 -27.99 -41.99
CA GLY A 179 9.13 -28.48 -41.61
C GLY A 179 8.74 -29.74 -42.38
N LYS A 180 7.59 -30.32 -42.05
CA LYS A 180 7.05 -31.49 -42.77
C LYS A 180 6.57 -31.04 -44.16
N GLU A 181 7.25 -31.48 -45.22
CA GLU A 181 6.97 -31.13 -46.63
C GLU A 181 7.12 -29.63 -46.97
N VAL A 182 7.92 -28.90 -46.18
CA VAL A 182 8.24 -27.48 -46.39
C VAL A 182 9.66 -27.16 -45.91
N ILE A 183 10.39 -26.31 -46.64
CA ILE A 183 11.67 -25.73 -46.21
C ILE A 183 11.58 -24.19 -46.30
N GLU A 184 11.89 -23.50 -45.19
CA GLU A 184 11.82 -22.04 -45.10
C GLU A 184 13.23 -21.44 -45.00
N LEU A 185 13.47 -20.37 -45.75
CA LEU A 185 14.74 -19.64 -45.81
C LEU A 185 14.48 -18.18 -45.42
N SER A 186 15.08 -17.73 -44.32
CA SER A 186 14.89 -16.40 -43.73
C SER A 186 16.18 -15.58 -43.73
N VAL A 187 16.10 -14.28 -44.02
CA VAL A 187 17.26 -13.36 -43.94
C VAL A 187 17.41 -12.69 -42.57
N VAL A 188 16.54 -13.00 -41.62
CA VAL A 188 16.64 -12.60 -40.22
C VAL A 188 16.75 -13.87 -39.39
N ALA A 189 17.60 -13.88 -38.36
CA ALA A 189 17.64 -14.97 -37.40
C ALA A 189 16.33 -14.96 -36.60
N THR A 190 15.39 -15.80 -37.01
CA THR A 190 14.00 -15.78 -36.51
C THR A 190 13.75 -16.98 -35.65
N HIS A 191 14.00 -16.84 -34.35
CA HIS A 191 13.57 -17.82 -33.37
C HIS A 191 12.74 -17.15 -32.30
N LYS A 192 11.73 -17.86 -31.80
CA LYS A 192 10.76 -17.32 -30.81
C LYS A 192 11.43 -16.71 -29.57
N GLY A 193 12.63 -17.20 -29.19
CA GLY A 193 13.44 -16.62 -28.10
C GLY A 193 13.87 -15.16 -28.30
N THR A 194 14.39 -14.77 -29.48
CA THR A 194 14.78 -13.37 -29.72
C THR A 194 13.58 -12.45 -29.77
N ALA A 195 12.46 -12.92 -30.32
CA ALA A 195 11.19 -12.18 -30.31
C ALA A 195 10.70 -11.91 -28.88
N LEU A 196 10.86 -12.90 -27.99
CA LEU A 196 10.48 -12.80 -26.59
C LEU A 196 11.35 -11.77 -25.83
N ASP A 197 12.65 -11.76 -26.06
CA ASP A 197 13.58 -10.78 -25.45
C ASP A 197 13.32 -9.35 -25.93
N GLN A 198 12.97 -9.18 -27.21
CA GLN A 198 12.57 -7.90 -27.77
C GLN A 198 11.28 -7.39 -27.13
N LEU A 199 10.26 -8.24 -27.03
CA LEU A 199 9.01 -7.92 -26.33
C LEU A 199 9.28 -7.51 -24.88
N ARG A 200 10.10 -8.29 -24.17
CA ARG A 200 10.48 -8.01 -22.77
C ARG A 200 11.09 -6.62 -22.63
N THR A 201 12.05 -6.28 -23.50
CA THR A 201 12.78 -5.02 -23.44
C THR A 201 11.88 -3.84 -23.75
N GLN A 202 11.11 -3.90 -24.84
CA GLN A 202 10.25 -2.78 -25.25
C GLN A 202 9.10 -2.52 -24.27
N LEU A 203 8.54 -3.58 -23.70
CA LEU A 203 7.45 -3.50 -22.74
C LEU A 203 7.94 -3.31 -21.30
N SER A 204 9.26 -3.21 -21.08
CA SER A 204 9.89 -3.11 -19.76
C SER A 204 9.40 -4.21 -18.79
N ALA A 205 9.21 -5.43 -19.30
CA ALA A 205 8.64 -6.53 -18.53
C ALA A 205 9.66 -7.06 -17.51
N SER A 206 9.23 -7.15 -16.24
CA SER A 206 10.03 -7.67 -15.15
C SER A 206 10.17 -9.20 -15.22
N ALA A 207 9.11 -9.88 -15.67
CA ALA A 207 9.12 -11.33 -15.88
C ALA A 207 8.24 -11.74 -17.07
N VAL A 208 8.49 -12.94 -17.59
CA VAL A 208 7.81 -13.51 -18.75
C VAL A 208 7.20 -14.87 -18.41
N LEU A 209 5.91 -15.03 -18.71
CA LEU A 209 5.27 -16.34 -18.79
C LEU A 209 5.18 -16.74 -20.27
N PHE A 210 5.82 -17.85 -20.65
CA PHE A 210 5.74 -18.38 -22.02
C PHE A 210 5.08 -19.77 -22.03
N ILE A 211 4.11 -19.96 -22.92
CA ILE A 211 3.43 -21.25 -23.15
C ILE A 211 3.63 -21.68 -24.60
N GLY A 212 4.07 -22.92 -24.80
CA GLY A 212 4.31 -23.50 -26.12
C GLY A 212 4.18 -25.02 -26.14
N ASP A 213 4.13 -25.64 -27.31
CA ASP A 213 3.92 -27.08 -27.51
C ASP A 213 4.93 -27.73 -28.47
N ASP A 214 5.71 -26.97 -29.24
CA ASP A 214 6.52 -27.55 -30.32
C ASP A 214 8.04 -27.39 -30.11
N VAL A 215 8.82 -27.87 -31.08
CA VAL A 215 10.30 -27.79 -31.03
C VAL A 215 10.79 -26.35 -31.24
N THR A 216 10.01 -25.51 -31.92
CA THR A 216 10.38 -24.11 -32.16
C THR A 216 10.28 -23.27 -30.88
N ASP A 217 9.38 -23.66 -29.97
CA ASP A 217 9.20 -23.08 -28.64
C ASP A 217 10.37 -23.33 -27.68
N GLU A 218 11.17 -24.37 -27.91
CA GLU A 218 12.36 -24.67 -27.10
C GLU A 218 13.42 -23.56 -27.15
N ASN A 219 13.38 -22.72 -28.19
CA ASN A 219 14.19 -21.51 -28.28
C ASN A 219 13.66 -20.41 -27.36
N ALA A 220 12.35 -20.29 -27.18
CA ALA A 220 11.75 -19.36 -26.24
C ALA A 220 12.00 -19.82 -24.79
N PHE A 221 11.77 -21.11 -24.50
CA PHE A 221 12.08 -21.67 -23.18
C PHE A 221 13.56 -21.53 -22.80
N GLY A 222 14.48 -21.67 -23.75
CA GLY A 222 15.91 -21.50 -23.53
C GLY A 222 16.36 -20.08 -23.16
N ASN A 223 15.53 -19.06 -23.45
CA ASN A 223 15.83 -17.66 -23.15
C ASN A 223 15.15 -17.18 -21.86
N LEU A 224 14.26 -17.97 -21.26
CA LEU A 224 13.64 -17.62 -19.98
C LEU A 224 14.68 -17.61 -18.86
N HIS A 225 14.62 -16.61 -17.98
CA HIS A 225 15.58 -16.46 -16.89
C HIS A 225 14.99 -15.76 -15.66
N GLY A 226 15.60 -16.00 -14.49
CA GLY A 226 15.14 -15.39 -13.24
C GLY A 226 13.73 -15.87 -12.85
N PRO A 227 12.75 -14.95 -12.60
CA PRO A 227 11.40 -15.32 -12.16
C PRO A 227 10.47 -15.82 -13.29
N ASP A 228 10.98 -15.96 -14.51
CA ASP A 228 10.21 -16.36 -15.69
C ASP A 228 9.64 -17.79 -15.55
N VAL A 229 8.51 -18.05 -16.21
CA VAL A 229 7.80 -19.33 -16.15
C VAL A 229 7.54 -19.86 -17.57
N GLY A 230 8.13 -21.01 -17.89
CA GLY A 230 7.88 -21.74 -19.12
C GLY A 230 6.95 -22.93 -18.90
N ILE A 231 5.90 -23.05 -19.72
CA ILE A 231 4.94 -24.17 -19.69
C ILE A 231 4.93 -24.89 -21.04
N LYS A 232 5.38 -26.15 -21.06
CA LYS A 232 5.29 -27.04 -22.23
C LYS A 232 3.94 -27.76 -22.27
N ILE A 233 3.28 -27.77 -23.42
CA ILE A 233 2.09 -28.60 -23.67
C ILE A 233 2.51 -29.92 -24.33
N GLY A 234 1.94 -31.04 -23.89
CA GLY A 234 2.16 -32.36 -24.48
C GLY A 234 3.46 -33.04 -24.05
N LEU A 235 3.85 -34.11 -24.74
CA LEU A 235 5.03 -34.93 -24.46
C LEU A 235 6.30 -34.39 -25.17
N GLY A 236 7.45 -35.02 -24.95
CA GLY A 236 8.74 -34.68 -25.58
C GLY A 236 9.70 -33.93 -24.66
N ASP A 237 10.99 -33.92 -25.01
CA ASP A 237 12.03 -33.20 -24.27
C ASP A 237 11.75 -31.69 -24.28
N THR A 238 12.02 -31.01 -23.17
CA THR A 238 11.78 -29.57 -23.06
C THR A 238 12.70 -28.89 -22.06
N LYS A 239 13.02 -27.62 -22.31
CA LYS A 239 13.66 -26.69 -21.38
C LYS A 239 12.66 -25.98 -20.46
N ALA A 240 11.35 -26.10 -20.70
CA ALA A 240 10.33 -25.52 -19.86
C ALA A 240 10.38 -26.09 -18.43
N GLY A 241 10.23 -25.23 -17.42
CA GLY A 241 10.22 -25.65 -16.02
C GLY A 241 8.95 -26.41 -15.61
N TYR A 242 7.85 -26.25 -16.36
CA TYR A 242 6.56 -26.87 -16.06
C TYR A 242 5.93 -27.47 -17.32
N ARG A 243 4.99 -28.40 -17.12
CA ARG A 243 4.31 -29.11 -18.19
C ARG A 243 2.82 -29.25 -17.92
N VAL A 244 2.03 -29.18 -18.98
CA VAL A 244 0.61 -29.56 -19.00
C VAL A 244 0.37 -30.55 -20.15
N THR A 245 -0.71 -31.32 -20.08
CA THR A 245 -0.92 -32.43 -21.05
C THR A 245 -1.59 -31.97 -22.33
N GLU A 246 -2.57 -31.06 -22.24
CA GLU A 246 -3.40 -30.63 -23.35
C GLU A 246 -3.59 -29.10 -23.37
N PRO A 247 -3.92 -28.50 -24.54
CA PRO A 247 -4.20 -27.07 -24.67
C PRO A 247 -5.23 -26.52 -23.68
N ILE A 248 -6.23 -27.33 -23.29
CA ILE A 248 -7.25 -26.92 -22.32
C ILE A 248 -6.68 -26.70 -20.91
N GLU A 249 -5.61 -27.40 -20.54
CA GLU A 249 -4.92 -27.18 -19.26
C GLU A 249 -4.08 -25.90 -19.28
N ALA A 250 -3.50 -25.55 -20.43
CA ALA A 250 -2.88 -24.24 -20.62
C ALA A 250 -3.89 -23.09 -20.52
N ALA A 251 -5.10 -23.26 -21.08
CA ALA A 251 -6.19 -22.31 -20.91
C ALA A 251 -6.57 -22.13 -19.42
N ARG A 252 -6.60 -23.22 -18.64
CA ARG A 252 -6.81 -23.16 -17.18
C ARG A 252 -5.68 -22.44 -16.45
N ALA A 253 -4.42 -22.63 -16.87
CA ALA A 253 -3.28 -21.90 -16.32
C ALA A 253 -3.39 -20.39 -16.59
N LEU A 254 -3.79 -19.99 -17.81
CA LEU A 254 -4.06 -18.59 -18.16
C LEU A 254 -5.23 -18.00 -17.36
N ALA A 255 -6.30 -18.77 -17.13
CA ALA A 255 -7.44 -18.33 -16.31
C ALA A 255 -7.04 -18.14 -14.83
N LEU A 256 -6.23 -19.05 -14.27
CA LEU A 256 -5.68 -18.90 -12.92
C LEU A 256 -4.75 -17.69 -12.83
N LEU A 257 -3.92 -17.46 -13.85
CA LEU A 257 -3.05 -16.29 -13.94
C LEU A 257 -3.89 -15.01 -13.97
N LEU A 258 -4.93 -14.95 -14.78
CA LEU A 258 -5.88 -13.83 -14.85
C LEU A 258 -6.49 -13.54 -13.48
N GLU A 259 -7.09 -14.54 -12.84
CA GLU A 259 -7.72 -14.36 -11.53
C GLU A 259 -6.70 -13.90 -10.49
N THR A 260 -5.51 -14.50 -10.46
CA THR A 260 -4.47 -14.16 -9.49
C THR A 260 -3.91 -12.76 -9.73
N ARG A 261 -3.64 -12.40 -10.99
CA ARG A 261 -3.14 -11.08 -11.40
C ARG A 261 -4.18 -10.00 -11.12
N ARG A 262 -5.46 -10.24 -11.45
CA ARG A 262 -6.57 -9.33 -11.17
C ARG A 262 -6.76 -9.12 -9.67
N ASN A 263 -6.76 -10.20 -8.88
CA ASN A 263 -6.86 -10.12 -7.43
C ASN A 263 -5.69 -9.35 -6.82
N TRP A 264 -4.48 -9.48 -7.38
CA TRP A 264 -3.31 -8.72 -6.95
C TRP A 264 -3.42 -7.24 -7.36
N LEU A 265 -3.80 -6.96 -8.61
CA LEU A 265 -3.90 -5.60 -9.16
C LEU A 265 -5.03 -4.76 -8.58
N PHE A 266 -6.13 -5.38 -8.15
CA PHE A 266 -7.32 -4.67 -7.68
C PHE A 266 -7.67 -5.00 -6.23
N GLY A 267 -6.85 -5.82 -5.57
CA GLY A 267 -7.02 -6.24 -4.17
C GLY A 267 -8.46 -6.58 -3.79
N GLU A 268 -9.17 -7.35 -4.64
CA GLU A 268 -10.61 -7.68 -4.57
C GLU A 268 -11.03 -8.39 -3.25
N ARG A 269 -10.07 -8.67 -2.36
CA ARG A 269 -10.26 -9.29 -1.02
C ARG A 269 -9.68 -8.46 0.13
N ALA A 270 -9.28 -7.21 -0.10
CA ALA A 270 -8.77 -6.34 0.96
C ALA A 270 -9.87 -6.07 1.99
N VAL A 271 -9.57 -6.37 3.26
CA VAL A 271 -10.45 -6.02 4.37
C VAL A 271 -10.53 -4.50 4.43
N PRO A 272 -11.72 -3.89 4.46
CA PRO A 272 -11.85 -2.43 4.60
C PRO A 272 -10.99 -1.90 5.76
N ILE A 273 -10.26 -0.80 5.55
CA ILE A 273 -9.29 -0.28 6.52
C ILE A 273 -9.95 0.01 7.87
N GLU A 274 -11.16 0.55 7.86
CA GLU A 274 -11.95 0.91 9.04
C GLU A 274 -12.38 -0.32 9.88
N ARG A 275 -12.24 -1.53 9.34
CA ARG A 275 -12.51 -2.78 10.06
C ARG A 275 -11.29 -3.35 10.77
N HIS A 276 -10.11 -2.76 10.58
CA HIS A 276 -8.92 -3.16 11.32
C HIS A 276 -8.94 -2.60 12.74
N SER A 277 -8.55 -3.43 13.70
CA SER A 277 -8.33 -3.02 15.09
C SER A 277 -6.85 -2.84 15.36
N MET A 278 -6.52 -1.80 16.12
CA MET A 278 -5.16 -1.46 16.55
C MET A 278 -4.83 -2.05 17.93
N LEU A 279 -3.68 -2.68 18.06
CA LEU A 279 -3.00 -2.99 19.32
C LEU A 279 -1.87 -1.97 19.53
N ALA A 280 -1.66 -1.52 20.76
CA ALA A 280 -0.53 -0.64 21.10
C ALA A 280 -0.10 -0.86 22.56
N ASN A 281 1.18 -0.65 22.84
CA ASN A 281 1.78 -0.69 24.18
C ASN A 281 2.68 0.53 24.48
N GLY A 282 2.60 1.59 23.67
CA GLY A 282 3.49 2.75 23.79
C GLY A 282 4.87 2.58 23.14
N ARG A 283 5.20 1.40 22.59
CA ARG A 283 6.47 1.16 21.87
C ARG A 283 6.27 0.68 20.45
N THR A 284 5.35 -0.26 20.24
CA THR A 284 5.00 -0.78 18.93
C THR A 284 3.49 -0.82 18.75
N ILE A 285 3.09 -0.98 17.50
CA ILE A 285 1.71 -1.02 17.06
C ILE A 285 1.54 -2.22 16.13
N ALA A 286 0.39 -2.88 16.23
CA ALA A 286 -0.02 -3.90 15.28
C ALA A 286 -1.48 -3.68 14.87
N LEU A 287 -1.83 -4.04 13.63
CA LEU A 287 -3.22 -4.08 13.18
C LEU A 287 -3.65 -5.52 12.92
N LEU A 288 -4.90 -5.82 13.26
CA LEU A 288 -5.55 -7.08 12.93
C LEU A 288 -6.92 -6.91 12.29
N THR A 289 -7.29 -7.85 11.42
CA THR A 289 -8.61 -7.91 10.78
C THR A 289 -9.67 -8.42 11.77
N PRO A 290 -10.98 -8.31 11.42
CA PRO A 290 -12.06 -8.90 12.22
C PRO A 290 -11.94 -10.42 12.45
N GLU A 291 -11.12 -11.11 11.67
CA GLU A 291 -10.88 -12.55 11.71
C GLU A 291 -9.61 -12.94 12.51
N ALA A 292 -9.09 -12.06 13.37
CA ALA A 292 -7.86 -12.26 14.15
C ALA A 292 -6.65 -12.62 13.27
N LYS A 293 -6.51 -11.95 12.14
CA LYS A 293 -5.30 -11.97 11.32
C LYS A 293 -4.51 -10.70 11.57
N VAL A 294 -3.29 -10.82 12.11
CA VAL A 294 -2.37 -9.68 12.25
C VAL A 294 -1.78 -9.40 10.87
N THR A 295 -2.07 -8.21 10.33
CA THR A 295 -1.73 -7.82 8.95
C THR A 295 -0.70 -6.71 8.87
N TRP A 296 -0.47 -6.03 9.98
CA TRP A 296 0.48 -4.94 10.09
C TRP A 296 1.23 -5.04 11.41
N LEU A 297 2.56 -5.03 11.36
CA LEU A 297 3.43 -4.87 12.54
C LEU A 297 4.81 -4.42 12.06
N CYS A 298 5.34 -3.36 12.65
CA CYS A 298 6.69 -2.86 12.40
C CYS A 298 7.59 -3.12 13.61
N HIS A 299 8.86 -3.42 13.35
CA HIS A 299 9.84 -3.72 14.38
C HIS A 299 11.23 -3.22 13.95
N PRO A 300 12.06 -2.63 14.85
CA PRO A 300 11.83 -2.45 16.28
C PRO A 300 10.82 -1.37 16.68
N LYS A 301 10.59 -0.39 15.81
CA LYS A 301 9.76 0.79 16.08
C LYS A 301 8.61 0.90 15.08
N PRO A 302 7.59 1.74 15.34
CA PRO A 302 6.47 1.92 14.43
C PRO A 302 6.88 2.43 13.04
N ASP A 303 7.95 3.23 12.95
CA ASP A 303 8.52 3.76 11.71
C ASP A 303 9.57 2.85 11.05
N SER A 304 9.89 1.70 11.67
CA SER A 304 10.80 0.68 11.11
C SER A 304 10.14 -0.14 10.01
N ALA A 305 10.90 -1.00 9.34
CA ALA A 305 10.33 -1.88 8.32
C ALA A 305 9.30 -2.86 8.91
N ALA A 306 8.29 -3.21 8.10
CA ALA A 306 7.24 -4.12 8.53
C ALA A 306 7.72 -5.59 8.51
N ILE A 307 7.39 -6.35 9.55
CA ILE A 307 7.47 -7.82 9.56
C ILE A 307 6.20 -8.47 9.01
N PHE A 308 5.07 -7.79 9.18
CA PHE A 308 3.80 -8.13 8.57
C PHE A 308 3.33 -6.92 7.77
N ALA A 309 3.22 -7.09 6.45
CA ALA A 309 2.78 -6.08 5.52
C ALA A 309 1.59 -6.57 4.67
N ASP A 310 0.84 -7.58 5.13
CA ASP A 310 -0.36 -8.09 4.45
C ASP A 310 -1.37 -6.98 4.12
N LEU A 311 -1.44 -5.93 4.94
CA LEU A 311 -2.31 -4.78 4.68
C LEU A 311 -2.05 -4.13 3.30
N VAL A 312 -0.79 -3.94 2.92
CA VAL A 312 -0.38 -3.30 1.66
C VAL A 312 0.19 -4.29 0.64
N GLY A 313 0.35 -5.56 1.02
CA GLY A 313 1.02 -6.57 0.23
C GLY A 313 0.28 -7.89 0.04
N GLY A 314 -0.86 -8.07 0.72
CA GLY A 314 -1.58 -9.33 0.83
C GLY A 314 -0.76 -10.43 1.52
N ALA A 315 -1.31 -11.65 1.53
CA ALA A 315 -0.73 -12.77 2.30
C ALA A 315 0.77 -13.02 2.07
N PRO A 316 1.32 -12.84 0.85
CA PRO A 316 2.75 -13.03 0.60
C PRO A 316 3.66 -12.02 1.32
N ALA A 317 3.14 -10.85 1.70
CA ALA A 317 3.86 -9.82 2.45
C ALA A 317 3.75 -10.01 3.97
N GLY A 318 3.23 -11.15 4.41
CA GLY A 318 3.40 -11.67 5.75
C GLY A 318 2.27 -11.30 6.71
N HIS A 319 1.91 -12.27 7.54
CA HIS A 319 0.84 -12.17 8.50
C HIS A 319 0.99 -13.20 9.64
N PHE A 320 0.19 -13.04 10.68
CA PHE A 320 -0.04 -14.08 11.67
C PHE A 320 -1.54 -14.30 11.90
N SER A 321 -2.06 -15.46 11.48
CA SER A 321 -3.49 -15.78 11.47
C SER A 321 -3.85 -16.82 12.53
N VAL A 322 -4.99 -16.61 13.19
CA VAL A 322 -5.66 -17.61 14.03
C VAL A 322 -7.12 -17.70 13.60
N SER A 323 -7.59 -18.90 13.25
CA SER A 323 -8.97 -19.10 12.81
C SER A 323 -9.52 -20.47 13.23
N PRO A 324 -10.84 -20.71 13.21
CA PRO A 324 -11.37 -22.07 13.40
C PRO A 324 -10.95 -22.99 12.24
N GLN A 325 -10.59 -24.24 12.53
CA GLN A 325 -10.12 -25.20 11.51
C GLN A 325 -11.13 -25.41 10.36
N ARG A 326 -12.43 -25.41 10.66
CA ARG A 326 -13.50 -25.60 9.66
C ARG A 326 -13.91 -24.30 8.96
N GLY A 327 -13.16 -23.21 9.18
CA GLY A 327 -13.57 -21.86 8.82
C GLY A 327 -14.77 -21.39 9.64
N GLY A 328 -15.25 -20.20 9.32
CA GLY A 328 -16.41 -19.59 9.97
C GLY A 328 -16.25 -18.09 10.12
N ILE A 329 -17.37 -17.39 10.06
CA ILE A 329 -17.41 -15.94 10.28
C ILE A 329 -17.31 -15.69 11.80
N PRO A 330 -16.48 -14.74 12.25
CA PRO A 330 -16.47 -14.32 13.65
C PRO A 330 -17.87 -13.91 14.12
N LEU A 331 -18.24 -14.31 15.34
CA LEU A 331 -19.43 -13.81 16.04
C LEU A 331 -19.31 -12.34 16.41
N GLY A 332 -18.07 -11.84 16.55
CA GLY A 332 -17.77 -10.45 16.80
C GLY A 332 -16.31 -10.24 17.20
N GLN A 333 -15.84 -9.02 17.02
CA GLN A 333 -14.56 -8.52 17.53
C GLN A 333 -14.84 -7.24 18.32
N ARG A 334 -14.17 -7.10 19.47
CA ARG A 334 -14.29 -5.90 20.30
C ARG A 334 -13.02 -5.65 21.08
N TYR A 335 -12.83 -4.41 21.49
CA TYR A 335 -11.88 -4.10 22.55
C TYR A 335 -12.43 -4.51 23.91
N ARG A 336 -11.55 -4.98 24.79
CA ARG A 336 -11.86 -5.00 26.22
C ARG A 336 -11.97 -3.57 26.73
N THR A 337 -13.01 -3.29 27.50
CA THR A 337 -13.37 -1.94 27.94
C THR A 337 -12.19 -1.21 28.58
N GLY A 338 -11.86 -0.03 28.05
CA GLY A 338 -10.79 0.83 28.58
C GLY A 338 -9.37 0.35 28.28
N THR A 339 -9.15 -0.48 27.25
CA THR A 339 -7.82 -1.06 26.93
C THR A 339 -7.50 -1.01 25.43
N MET A 340 -6.29 -1.46 25.09
CA MET A 340 -5.83 -1.78 23.73
C MET A 340 -5.88 -3.29 23.42
N THR A 341 -6.48 -4.10 24.29
CA THR A 341 -6.61 -5.55 24.11
C THR A 341 -7.84 -5.87 23.27
N VAL A 342 -7.68 -6.71 22.25
CA VAL A 342 -8.74 -7.10 21.31
C VAL A 342 -9.17 -8.54 21.57
N GLU A 343 -10.48 -8.78 21.58
CA GLU A 343 -11.09 -10.10 21.70
C GLU A 343 -11.88 -10.41 20.42
N THR A 344 -11.55 -11.51 19.74
CA THR A 344 -12.26 -12.03 18.57
C THR A 344 -12.89 -13.38 18.89
N ARG A 345 -14.17 -13.56 18.59
CA ARG A 345 -14.94 -14.75 19.01
C ARG A 345 -15.56 -15.50 17.84
N TRP A 346 -15.53 -16.82 17.93
CA TRP A 346 -16.26 -17.78 17.11
C TRP A 346 -17.02 -18.77 17.99
N SER A 347 -17.81 -19.65 17.38
CA SER A 347 -18.37 -20.80 18.10
C SER A 347 -17.25 -21.76 18.52
N GLY A 348 -16.96 -21.83 19.83
CA GLY A 348 -15.97 -22.76 20.40
C GLY A 348 -14.51 -22.28 20.35
N LEU A 349 -14.24 -21.05 19.91
CA LEU A 349 -12.91 -20.42 19.91
C LEU A 349 -13.03 -18.95 20.25
N THR A 350 -12.20 -18.46 21.17
CA THR A 350 -11.99 -17.04 21.45
C THR A 350 -10.49 -16.75 21.41
N VAL A 351 -10.11 -15.69 20.70
CA VAL A 351 -8.72 -15.23 20.59
C VAL A 351 -8.65 -13.87 21.29
N THR A 352 -7.74 -13.73 22.25
CA THR A 352 -7.43 -12.46 22.90
C THR A 352 -6.01 -12.05 22.52
N ASP A 353 -5.88 -10.90 21.86
CA ASP A 353 -4.61 -10.37 21.34
C ASP A 353 -4.25 -9.08 22.09
N TRP A 354 -3.00 -8.96 22.55
CA TRP A 354 -2.45 -7.73 23.11
C TRP A 354 -0.93 -7.65 22.91
N LEU A 355 -0.39 -6.46 23.11
CA LEU A 355 1.05 -6.23 23.20
C LEU A 355 1.43 -6.09 24.67
N ASP A 356 2.40 -6.87 25.11
CA ASP A 356 2.93 -6.80 26.47
C ASP A 356 3.64 -5.47 26.74
N LEU A 357 3.67 -5.06 28.01
CA LEU A 357 4.51 -3.95 28.41
C LEU A 357 5.99 -4.37 28.38
N PRO A 358 6.91 -3.47 28.02
CA PRO A 358 8.34 -3.76 28.09
C PRO A 358 8.73 -4.19 29.50
N ALA A 359 9.60 -5.20 29.62
CA ALA A 359 10.17 -5.57 30.90
C ALA A 359 11.04 -4.40 31.41
N ALA A 360 10.75 -3.90 32.61
CA ALA A 360 11.66 -2.97 33.28
C ALA A 360 12.86 -3.76 33.81
N GLU A 361 13.96 -3.81 33.07
CA GLU A 361 15.24 -4.23 33.66
C GLU A 361 15.76 -3.09 34.53
N THR A 362 15.48 -3.17 35.83
CA THR A 362 16.15 -2.34 36.84
C THR A 362 17.57 -2.86 37.03
N THR A 363 18.58 -2.08 36.65
CA THR A 363 19.91 -2.29 37.19
C THR A 363 19.91 -1.81 38.66
N PRO A 364 20.59 -2.50 39.60
CA PRO A 364 20.53 -2.16 41.03
C PRO A 364 20.93 -0.73 41.40
N ASP A 365 21.71 -0.04 40.56
CA ASP A 365 22.23 1.31 40.81
C ASP A 365 22.26 2.22 39.55
N GLY A 366 21.44 1.95 38.52
CA GLY A 366 21.39 2.74 37.28
C GLY A 366 19.96 3.03 36.79
N PRO A 367 19.78 3.97 35.85
CA PRO A 367 18.47 4.20 35.25
C PRO A 367 17.96 2.89 34.61
N ALA A 368 16.65 2.64 34.70
CA ALA A 368 16.03 1.51 34.03
C ALA A 368 16.35 1.58 32.53
N ILE A 369 17.10 0.59 32.02
CA ILE A 369 17.32 0.46 30.59
C ILE A 369 16.11 -0.30 30.09
N ILE A 370 15.19 0.41 29.43
CA ILE A 370 14.07 -0.23 28.75
C ILE A 370 14.65 -0.88 27.49
N THR A 371 14.86 -2.20 27.53
CA THR A 371 15.34 -2.97 26.36
C THR A 371 14.29 -2.96 25.25
N GLY A 372 14.72 -3.18 24.01
CA GLY A 372 13.91 -3.10 22.78
C GLY A 372 12.78 -4.13 22.65
N ASP A 373 12.50 -4.92 23.68
CA ASP A 373 11.71 -6.13 23.54
C ASP A 373 10.21 -5.79 23.55
N SER A 374 9.54 -6.08 22.44
CA SER A 374 8.08 -6.13 22.38
C SER A 374 7.64 -7.58 22.25
N THR A 375 6.49 -7.91 22.82
CA THR A 375 5.90 -9.25 22.65
C THR A 375 4.44 -9.11 22.27
N LEU A 376 4.07 -9.65 21.11
CA LEU A 376 2.68 -9.87 20.74
C LEU A 376 2.21 -11.17 21.38
N VAL A 377 1.23 -11.06 22.27
CA VAL A 377 0.65 -12.21 22.96
C VAL A 377 -0.72 -12.51 22.39
N ARG A 378 -0.94 -13.79 22.09
CA ARG A 378 -2.20 -14.31 21.57
C ARG A 378 -2.65 -15.48 22.40
N VAL A 379 -3.79 -15.34 23.08
CA VAL A 379 -4.36 -16.38 23.92
C VAL A 379 -5.60 -16.95 23.27
N LEU A 380 -5.56 -18.23 22.93
CA LEU A 380 -6.66 -18.98 22.37
C LEU A 380 -7.35 -19.74 23.51
N THR A 381 -8.67 -19.60 23.62
CA THR A 381 -9.48 -20.33 24.59
C THR A 381 -10.71 -20.94 23.94
N GLY A 382 -11.16 -22.08 24.45
CA GLY A 382 -12.37 -22.75 23.97
C GLY A 382 -12.25 -24.27 23.91
N SER A 383 -13.13 -24.88 23.13
CA SER A 383 -13.25 -26.34 22.99
C SER A 383 -13.15 -26.81 21.54
N GLY A 384 -13.01 -25.89 20.59
CA GLY A 384 -12.87 -26.19 19.17
C GLY A 384 -11.42 -26.45 18.76
N ARG A 385 -11.25 -26.68 17.45
CA ARG A 385 -9.92 -26.75 16.81
C ARG A 385 -9.59 -25.42 16.15
N ALA A 386 -8.42 -24.89 16.45
CA ALA A 386 -7.90 -23.68 15.83
C ALA A 386 -6.83 -24.04 14.79
N HIS A 387 -6.87 -23.34 13.67
CA HIS A 387 -5.83 -23.33 12.65
C HIS A 387 -4.96 -22.09 12.84
N LEU A 388 -3.64 -22.31 12.87
CA LEU A 388 -2.62 -21.29 13.02
C LEU A 388 -1.81 -21.20 11.72
N GLU A 389 -1.53 -19.97 11.29
CA GLU A 389 -0.63 -19.73 10.16
C GLU A 389 0.30 -18.56 10.48
N PHE A 390 1.60 -18.85 10.54
CA PHE A 390 2.66 -17.89 10.84
C PHE A 390 3.56 -17.72 9.62
N ALA A 391 3.47 -16.54 9.00
CA ALA A 391 4.20 -16.18 7.79
C ALA A 391 4.95 -14.85 7.99
N PRO A 392 6.05 -14.82 8.76
CA PRO A 392 6.85 -13.60 8.92
C PRO A 392 7.52 -13.21 7.60
N ARG A 393 7.48 -11.91 7.27
CA ARG A 393 8.09 -11.32 6.08
C ARG A 393 8.76 -9.98 6.45
N PRO A 394 9.91 -10.01 7.16
CA PRO A 394 10.68 -8.81 7.50
C PRO A 394 11.02 -7.98 6.28
N GLU A 395 11.37 -6.71 6.50
CA GLU A 395 11.74 -5.77 5.44
C GLU A 395 10.68 -5.67 4.33
N PHE A 396 9.39 -5.67 4.70
CA PHE A 396 8.27 -5.70 3.76
C PHE A 396 8.28 -6.91 2.80
N GLY A 397 8.84 -8.04 3.25
CA GLY A 397 9.01 -9.26 2.45
C GLY A 397 10.14 -9.21 1.42
N GLN A 398 11.09 -8.28 1.56
CA GLN A 398 12.25 -8.18 0.66
C GLN A 398 13.39 -9.12 1.03
N VAL A 399 13.38 -9.72 2.22
CA VAL A 399 14.39 -10.69 2.66
C VAL A 399 13.82 -12.10 2.67
N ALA A 400 14.68 -13.07 2.34
CA ALA A 400 14.35 -14.48 2.46
C ALA A 400 14.25 -14.88 3.94
N VAL A 401 13.25 -15.72 4.27
CA VAL A 401 12.98 -16.14 5.64
C VAL A 401 13.04 -17.65 5.78
N GLN A 402 13.78 -18.12 6.79
CA GLN A 402 13.77 -19.51 7.24
C GLN A 402 13.23 -19.60 8.66
N LEU A 403 12.50 -20.67 8.94
CA LEU A 403 11.92 -20.98 10.23
C LEU A 403 12.63 -22.21 10.80
N GLN A 404 13.30 -22.00 11.94
CA GLN A 404 13.93 -23.11 12.65
C GLN A 404 13.00 -23.61 13.75
N PRO A 405 12.46 -24.84 13.66
CA PRO A 405 11.65 -25.41 14.73
C PRO A 405 12.53 -25.82 15.91
N LEU A 406 12.06 -25.52 17.11
CA LEU A 406 12.61 -25.92 18.40
C LEU A 406 11.49 -26.49 19.28
N ASP A 407 11.83 -27.11 20.41
CA ASP A 407 10.87 -27.86 21.24
C ASP A 407 9.63 -27.05 21.64
N ASP A 408 9.80 -25.79 22.02
CA ASP A 408 8.72 -24.91 22.50
C ASP A 408 8.36 -23.78 21.51
N GLY A 409 8.77 -23.87 20.24
CA GLY A 409 8.48 -22.80 19.29
C GLY A 409 9.30 -22.76 18.01
N LEU A 410 9.38 -21.57 17.41
CA LEU A 410 10.12 -21.31 16.17
C LEU A 410 11.08 -20.13 16.36
N LEU A 411 12.27 -20.21 15.76
CA LEU A 411 13.11 -19.03 15.51
C LEU A 411 12.90 -18.56 14.07
N VAL A 412 12.83 -17.24 13.88
CA VAL A 412 12.82 -16.63 12.55
C VAL A 412 14.26 -16.25 12.20
N LEU A 413 14.76 -16.82 11.11
CA LEU A 413 16.09 -16.54 10.56
C LEU A 413 15.95 -15.69 9.29
N GLY A 414 16.91 -14.78 9.07
CA GLY A 414 16.93 -13.87 7.92
C GLY A 414 16.49 -12.43 8.23
N SER A 415 16.06 -12.14 9.45
CA SER A 415 15.83 -10.78 9.95
C SER A 415 17.11 -10.16 10.53
N ASN A 416 17.17 -8.83 10.51
CA ASN A 416 18.28 -8.06 11.10
C ASN A 416 18.31 -8.14 12.63
N GLU A 417 17.16 -8.43 13.26
CA GLU A 417 17.02 -8.59 14.70
C GLU A 417 16.46 -9.98 15.05
N PRO A 418 16.79 -10.54 16.23
CA PRO A 418 16.29 -11.84 16.65
C PRO A 418 14.78 -11.81 16.91
N VAL A 419 14.08 -12.79 16.34
CA VAL A 419 12.63 -12.97 16.51
C VAL A 419 12.35 -14.44 16.84
N ALA A 420 11.56 -14.67 17.88
CA ALA A 420 11.16 -15.99 18.35
C ALA A 420 9.64 -16.07 18.52
N LEU A 421 9.05 -17.16 18.08
CA LEU A 421 7.65 -17.50 18.37
C LEU A 421 7.65 -18.60 19.43
N TYR A 422 7.35 -18.24 20.68
CA TYR A 422 7.09 -19.20 21.74
C TYR A 422 5.66 -19.72 21.61
N SER A 423 5.53 -21.04 21.43
CA SER A 423 4.28 -21.74 21.17
C SER A 423 4.33 -23.15 21.75
N PRO A 424 4.36 -23.31 23.09
CA PRO A 424 4.55 -24.59 23.74
C PRO A 424 3.41 -25.56 23.38
N GLY A 425 3.78 -26.80 23.05
CA GLY A 425 2.81 -27.84 22.67
C GLY A 425 2.15 -27.64 21.29
N VAL A 426 2.69 -26.75 20.45
CA VAL A 426 2.24 -26.57 19.06
C VAL A 426 3.22 -27.24 18.10
N GLU A 427 2.72 -28.23 17.36
CA GLU A 427 3.48 -28.88 16.30
C GLU A 427 3.29 -28.13 14.97
N TRP A 428 4.39 -27.62 14.41
CA TRP A 428 4.37 -26.82 13.19
C TRP A 428 4.76 -27.62 11.95
N GLU A 429 3.95 -27.53 10.90
CA GLU A 429 4.32 -27.91 9.55
C GLU A 429 4.90 -26.70 8.80
N ILE A 430 6.18 -26.76 8.44
CA ILE A 430 6.86 -25.69 7.70
C ILE A 430 6.81 -25.99 6.20
N ARG A 431 6.39 -24.99 5.42
CA ARG A 431 6.34 -25.03 3.96
C ARG A 431 7.21 -23.92 3.39
N SER A 432 8.03 -24.25 2.40
CA SER A 432 8.87 -23.29 1.68
C SER A 432 8.34 -23.06 0.27
N ASP A 433 8.32 -21.80 -0.18
CA ASP A 433 8.09 -21.45 -1.59
C ASP A 433 9.40 -21.28 -2.39
N GLY A 434 10.54 -21.62 -1.79
CA GLY A 434 11.90 -21.46 -2.32
C GLY A 434 12.62 -20.22 -1.82
N VAL A 435 11.89 -19.18 -1.38
CA VAL A 435 12.46 -17.93 -0.86
C VAL A 435 12.05 -17.72 0.60
N ASN A 436 10.80 -18.01 0.93
CA ASN A 436 10.23 -17.78 2.24
C ASN A 436 9.58 -19.05 2.79
N GLU A 437 9.72 -19.23 4.10
CA GLU A 437 9.04 -20.27 4.84
C GLU A 437 7.80 -19.75 5.56
N THR A 438 6.81 -20.63 5.69
CA THR A 438 5.54 -20.39 6.38
C THR A 438 5.23 -21.60 7.24
N ALA A 439 4.90 -21.38 8.51
CA ALA A 439 4.54 -22.43 9.44
C ALA A 439 3.02 -22.50 9.62
N THR A 440 2.46 -23.70 9.54
CA THR A 440 1.03 -23.96 9.77
C THR A 440 0.85 -25.00 10.86
N ALA A 441 -0.17 -24.84 11.70
CA ALA A 441 -0.51 -25.82 12.73
C ALA A 441 -2.03 -25.95 12.90
N THR A 442 -2.46 -27.06 13.47
CA THR A 442 -3.84 -27.24 13.96
C THR A 442 -3.77 -27.67 15.42
N VAL A 443 -4.38 -26.90 16.31
CA VAL A 443 -4.42 -27.18 17.75
C VAL A 443 -5.84 -27.55 18.18
N ASP A 444 -5.98 -28.63 18.92
CA ASP A 444 -7.24 -29.03 19.56
C ASP A 444 -7.28 -28.45 20.97
N LEU A 445 -8.04 -27.37 21.16
CA LEU A 445 -8.07 -26.68 22.45
C LEU A 445 -8.61 -27.57 23.56
N SER A 446 -9.50 -28.52 23.26
CA SER A 446 -10.00 -29.45 24.26
C SER A 446 -8.91 -30.40 24.78
N ALA A 447 -8.01 -30.83 23.89
CA ALA A 447 -6.87 -31.67 24.26
C ALA A 447 -5.75 -30.87 24.96
N ALA A 448 -5.63 -29.58 24.65
CA ALA A 448 -4.66 -28.66 25.25
C ALA A 448 -5.12 -28.05 26.60
N GLY A 449 -6.13 -28.62 27.26
CA GLY A 449 -6.62 -28.10 28.54
C GLY A 449 -7.47 -26.82 28.44
N GLY A 450 -7.98 -26.51 27.25
CA GLY A 450 -8.89 -25.39 26.97
C GLY A 450 -8.19 -24.08 26.62
N GLN A 451 -6.85 -24.02 26.64
CA GLN A 451 -6.08 -22.80 26.41
C GLN A 451 -4.76 -23.08 25.68
N VAL A 452 -4.40 -22.23 24.72
CA VAL A 452 -3.07 -22.18 24.09
C VAL A 452 -2.58 -20.74 24.09
N VAL A 453 -1.30 -20.53 24.42
CA VAL A 453 -0.65 -19.21 24.44
C VAL A 453 0.43 -19.17 23.36
N LEU A 454 0.40 -18.12 22.55
CA LEU A 454 1.41 -17.83 21.53
C LEU A 454 2.05 -16.49 21.86
N GLU A 455 3.37 -16.44 21.91
CA GLU A 455 4.13 -15.20 22.16
C GLU A 455 5.11 -14.98 21.01
N LEU A 456 4.83 -13.98 20.18
CA LEU A 456 5.79 -13.51 19.18
C LEU A 456 6.67 -12.45 19.84
N ARG A 457 7.89 -12.86 20.15
CA ARG A 457 8.90 -12.09 20.88
C ARG A 457 9.90 -11.50 19.90
N PHE A 458 10.20 -10.23 20.11
CA PHE A 458 11.18 -9.51 19.32
C PHE A 458 12.36 -9.06 20.19
N GLY A 459 13.54 -8.89 19.60
CA GLY A 459 14.76 -8.56 20.32
C GLY A 459 15.42 -9.75 21.05
N THR A 460 14.83 -10.94 20.94
CA THR A 460 15.32 -12.15 21.63
C THR A 460 15.09 -13.43 20.83
N GLN A 461 15.97 -14.43 21.05
CA GLN A 461 15.79 -15.81 20.59
C GLN A 461 15.22 -16.71 21.70
N SER A 462 14.92 -16.16 22.87
CA SER A 462 14.48 -16.94 24.02
C SER A 462 13.09 -17.54 23.79
N LEU A 463 13.02 -18.87 23.90
CA LEU A 463 11.79 -19.65 24.00
C LEU A 463 11.54 -20.10 25.45
N GLU A 464 12.15 -19.44 26.43
CA GLU A 464 11.93 -19.80 27.83
C GLU A 464 10.51 -19.46 28.26
N HIS A 465 9.91 -20.32 29.08
CA HIS A 465 8.62 -20.04 29.70
C HIS A 465 8.70 -18.78 30.56
N HIS A 466 7.74 -17.87 30.40
CA HIS A 466 7.72 -16.64 31.18
C HIS A 466 7.39 -16.93 32.65
N ARG A 467 8.16 -16.34 33.58
CA ARG A 467 7.98 -16.60 35.03
C ARG A 467 6.66 -16.08 35.59
N VAL A 468 6.17 -14.97 35.05
CA VAL A 468 4.88 -14.38 35.40
C VAL A 468 3.76 -15.09 34.62
N PRO A 469 2.72 -15.61 35.29
CA PRO A 469 1.57 -16.24 34.64
C PRO A 469 0.87 -15.34 33.61
N ILE A 470 0.30 -15.96 32.58
CA ILE A 470 -0.33 -15.23 31.46
C ILE A 470 -1.45 -14.27 31.88
N HIS A 471 -2.24 -14.64 32.89
CA HIS A 471 -3.34 -13.79 33.39
C HIS A 471 -2.83 -12.55 34.13
N GLU A 472 -1.70 -12.66 34.83
CA GLU A 472 -1.05 -11.53 35.49
C GLU A 472 -0.39 -10.60 34.46
N ARG A 473 0.25 -11.16 33.42
CA ARG A 473 0.79 -10.36 32.29
C ARG A 473 -0.30 -9.60 31.58
N GLN A 474 -1.43 -10.26 31.28
CA GLN A 474 -2.58 -9.59 30.68
C GLN A 474 -3.11 -8.47 31.58
N ALA A 475 -3.25 -8.71 32.88
CA ALA A 475 -3.68 -7.67 33.81
C ALA A 475 -2.68 -6.50 33.85
N ALA A 476 -1.38 -6.78 33.87
CA ALA A 476 -0.32 -5.76 33.83
C ALA A 476 -0.38 -4.94 32.52
N ALA A 477 -0.68 -5.58 31.38
CA ALA A 477 -0.86 -4.88 30.11
C ALA A 477 -2.15 -4.05 30.04
N GLU A 478 -3.25 -4.51 30.67
CA GLU A 478 -4.55 -3.83 30.62
C GLU A 478 -4.71 -2.71 31.66
N GLN A 479 -4.13 -2.86 32.86
CA GLN A 479 -4.42 -1.99 34.00
C GLN A 479 -3.99 -0.53 33.79
N PRO A 480 -2.79 -0.22 33.25
CA PRO A 480 -2.37 1.17 33.01
C PRO A 480 -3.25 1.91 32.00
N TRP A 481 -3.89 1.20 31.07
CA TRP A 481 -4.88 1.81 30.17
C TRP A 481 -6.16 2.17 30.91
N LYS A 482 -6.66 1.26 31.75
CA LYS A 482 -7.89 1.47 32.55
C LYS A 482 -7.71 2.61 33.54
N ASP A 483 -6.59 2.63 34.26
CA ASP A 483 -6.27 3.67 35.24
C ASP A 483 -6.15 5.03 34.57
N TRP A 484 -5.54 5.09 33.39
CA TRP A 484 -5.45 6.31 32.60
C TRP A 484 -6.81 6.80 32.11
N VAL A 485 -7.67 5.92 31.56
CA VAL A 485 -9.04 6.33 31.18
C VAL A 485 -9.82 6.87 32.37
N ALA A 486 -9.63 6.28 33.55
CA ALA A 486 -10.30 6.71 34.77
C ALA A 486 -9.85 8.11 35.24
N SER A 487 -8.68 8.61 34.83
CA SER A 487 -8.21 9.95 35.16
C SER A 487 -8.72 11.04 34.20
N LEU A 488 -9.26 10.66 33.04
CA LEU A 488 -9.70 11.60 32.01
C LEU A 488 -11.00 12.33 32.38
N ARG A 489 -11.07 13.60 31.94
CA ARG A 489 -12.27 14.44 31.95
C ARG A 489 -13.07 14.22 30.67
N LEU A 490 -13.97 13.24 30.71
CA LEU A 490 -14.71 12.80 29.53
C LEU A 490 -16.07 13.51 29.38
N PRO A 491 -16.44 13.93 28.16
CA PRO A 491 -17.77 14.46 27.88
C PRO A 491 -18.85 13.37 28.01
N SER A 492 -20.10 13.82 28.10
CA SER A 492 -21.30 13.00 27.94
C SER A 492 -21.60 12.71 26.47
N THR A 493 -21.36 13.68 25.58
CA THR A 493 -21.54 13.51 24.13
C THR A 493 -20.57 12.45 23.59
N SER A 494 -21.12 11.39 22.98
CA SER A 494 -20.38 10.28 22.38
C SER A 494 -19.28 9.68 23.27
N ARG A 495 -19.49 9.65 24.59
CA ARG A 495 -18.49 9.29 25.62
C ARG A 495 -17.62 8.07 25.25
N ASP A 496 -18.25 6.96 24.86
CA ASP A 496 -17.53 5.72 24.57
C ASP A 496 -16.58 5.86 23.36
N LEU A 497 -17.00 6.63 22.35
CA LEU A 497 -16.18 6.90 21.17
C LEU A 497 -15.07 7.92 21.47
N VAL A 498 -15.30 8.87 22.39
CA VAL A 498 -14.25 9.74 22.93
C VAL A 498 -13.22 8.94 23.70
N VAL A 499 -13.62 8.02 24.57
CA VAL A 499 -12.71 7.10 25.27
C VAL A 499 -11.91 6.29 24.27
N ARG A 500 -12.56 5.73 23.24
CA ARG A 500 -11.86 4.95 22.21
C ARG A 500 -10.83 5.82 21.48
N SER A 501 -11.22 7.02 21.06
CA SER A 501 -10.35 7.97 20.35
C SER A 501 -9.18 8.42 21.21
N ALA A 502 -9.39 8.74 22.48
CA ALA A 502 -8.34 9.12 23.41
C ALA A 502 -7.30 8.00 23.58
N LEU A 503 -7.76 6.76 23.75
CA LEU A 503 -6.88 5.60 23.81
C LEU A 503 -6.14 5.35 22.48
N THR A 504 -6.78 5.59 21.33
CA THR A 504 -6.10 5.52 20.02
C THR A 504 -4.99 6.56 19.92
N LEU A 505 -5.25 7.81 20.29
CA LEU A 505 -4.25 8.88 20.30
C LEU A 505 -3.08 8.53 21.24
N ARG A 506 -3.38 8.05 22.46
CA ARG A 506 -2.33 7.58 23.38
C ARG A 506 -1.58 6.37 22.84
N GLY A 507 -2.25 5.48 22.10
CA GLY A 507 -1.62 4.34 21.41
C GLY A 507 -0.66 4.76 20.29
N LEU A 508 -0.83 5.96 19.72
CA LEU A 508 0.08 6.56 18.73
C LEU A 508 1.24 7.35 19.40
N CYS A 509 1.19 7.57 20.72
CA CYS A 509 2.30 8.13 21.46
C CYS A 509 3.40 7.06 21.65
N HIS A 510 4.59 7.35 21.17
CA HIS A 510 5.76 6.51 21.42
C HIS A 510 6.40 6.90 22.76
N GLU A 511 6.06 6.18 23.82
CA GLU A 511 6.43 6.48 25.21
C GLU A 511 7.94 6.61 25.41
N ALA A 512 8.75 5.85 24.66
CA ALA A 512 10.20 5.84 24.85
C ALA A 512 10.89 7.12 24.35
N SER A 513 10.36 7.78 23.31
CA SER A 513 10.92 9.03 22.79
C SER A 513 10.08 10.27 23.15
N GLY A 514 8.77 10.10 23.37
CA GLY A 514 7.81 11.19 23.52
C GLY A 514 7.20 11.69 22.20
N SER A 515 7.66 11.20 21.05
CA SER A 515 7.08 11.55 19.75
C SER A 515 5.67 10.96 19.59
N ILE A 516 4.86 11.55 18.70
CA ILE A 516 3.51 11.06 18.39
C ILE A 516 3.40 10.84 16.88
N LEU A 517 2.95 9.66 16.48
CA LEU A 517 2.78 9.27 15.08
C LEU A 517 1.55 9.97 14.47
N ALA A 518 1.61 10.37 13.20
CA ALA A 518 0.43 10.90 12.50
C ALA A 518 -0.62 9.81 12.24
N ALA A 519 -0.19 8.59 11.92
CA ALA A 519 -1.02 7.38 11.85
C ALA A 519 -0.21 6.10 12.11
N ALA A 520 -0.90 4.97 12.29
CA ALA A 520 -0.25 3.68 12.51
C ALA A 520 0.36 3.04 11.23
N THR A 521 -0.04 3.51 10.05
CA THR A 521 0.20 2.84 8.76
C THR A 521 0.92 3.73 7.76
N THR A 522 1.38 3.08 6.69
CA THR A 522 1.83 3.74 5.46
C THR A 522 0.98 3.29 4.27
N SER A 523 0.93 4.15 3.25
CA SER A 523 0.55 3.83 1.88
C SER A 523 -0.85 3.26 1.73
N LEU A 524 -1.75 3.65 2.62
CA LEU A 524 -3.17 3.49 2.38
C LEU A 524 -3.67 4.60 1.46
N PRO A 525 -4.58 4.28 0.52
CA PRO A 525 -4.93 5.19 -0.58
C PRO A 525 -5.94 6.26 -0.21
N GLU A 526 -5.68 7.49 -0.66
CA GLU A 526 -6.70 8.57 -0.71
C GLU A 526 -7.74 8.33 -1.82
N GLU A 527 -7.43 7.47 -2.81
CA GLU A 527 -8.35 6.97 -3.84
C GLU A 527 -7.99 5.53 -4.17
N LEU A 528 -8.96 4.60 -4.14
CA LEU A 528 -8.69 3.19 -4.45
C LEU A 528 -8.14 3.00 -5.86
N GLY A 529 -7.02 2.29 -5.98
CA GLY A 529 -6.28 2.14 -7.23
C GLY A 529 -5.46 3.37 -7.64
N GLY A 530 -5.54 4.46 -6.88
CA GLY A 530 -4.85 5.73 -7.11
C GLY A 530 -3.39 5.73 -6.64
N VAL A 531 -2.72 6.85 -6.91
CA VAL A 531 -1.29 7.05 -6.65
C VAL A 531 -0.98 7.84 -5.37
N ARG A 532 -2.03 8.30 -4.69
CA ARG A 532 -1.97 9.14 -3.49
C ARG A 532 -1.92 8.24 -2.25
N ASN A 533 -0.74 7.70 -1.98
CA ASN A 533 -0.48 6.72 -0.92
C ASN A 533 0.80 7.13 -0.19
N TRP A 534 0.73 7.53 1.08
CA TRP A 534 1.84 8.18 1.80
C TRP A 534 2.18 7.47 3.10
N ASP A 535 3.42 7.61 3.58
CA ASP A 535 3.85 7.06 4.87
C ASP A 535 3.57 8.06 6.01
N TYR A 536 2.70 7.69 6.94
CA TYR A 536 2.25 8.53 8.06
C TYR A 536 2.78 8.06 9.42
N ARG A 537 3.74 7.13 9.43
CA ARG A 537 4.31 6.56 10.66
C ARG A 537 5.37 7.46 11.30
N TYR A 538 5.43 8.72 10.90
CA TYR A 538 6.40 9.70 11.37
C TYR A 538 5.73 10.73 12.29
N CYS A 539 6.56 11.52 12.95
CA CYS A 539 6.11 12.58 13.85
C CYS A 539 6.10 13.92 13.11
N TRP A 540 4.95 14.31 12.56
CA TRP A 540 4.72 15.70 12.13
C TRP A 540 4.57 16.57 13.37
N LEU A 541 5.33 17.66 13.42
CA LEU A 541 5.33 18.57 14.58
C LEU A 541 3.92 19.14 14.84
N ARG A 542 3.22 19.54 13.77
CA ARG A 542 1.84 20.00 13.82
C ARG A 542 0.90 18.93 14.37
N ASP A 543 0.94 17.72 13.79
CA ASP A 543 0.01 16.64 14.12
C ASP A 543 0.20 16.14 15.54
N ALA A 544 1.45 16.00 15.94
CA ALA A 544 1.81 15.65 17.31
C ALA A 544 1.33 16.71 18.30
N ALA A 545 1.54 18.00 18.02
CA ALA A 545 1.12 19.07 18.90
C ALA A 545 -0.41 19.13 19.06
N LEU A 546 -1.16 19.00 17.96
CA LEU A 546 -2.62 18.94 18.00
C LEU A 546 -3.14 17.69 18.73
N THR A 547 -2.46 16.56 18.57
CA THR A 547 -2.80 15.31 19.26
C THR A 547 -2.61 15.44 20.76
N ALA A 548 -1.44 15.93 21.19
CA ALA A 548 -1.14 16.20 22.59
C ALA A 548 -2.10 17.24 23.18
N ARG A 549 -2.46 18.27 22.41
CA ARG A 549 -3.42 19.29 22.84
C ARG A 549 -4.80 18.69 23.14
N ALA A 550 -5.29 17.79 22.28
CA ALA A 550 -6.56 17.09 22.52
C ALA A 550 -6.53 16.19 23.78
N LEU A 551 -5.38 15.59 24.11
CA LEU A 551 -5.21 14.85 25.37
C LEU A 551 -5.14 15.78 26.59
N VAL A 552 -4.51 16.95 26.48
CA VAL A 552 -4.51 17.99 27.53
C VAL A 552 -5.93 18.50 27.78
N ASP A 553 -6.74 18.70 26.74
CA ASP A 553 -8.14 19.10 26.87
C ASP A 553 -8.99 18.04 27.63
N LEU A 554 -8.58 16.76 27.60
CA LEU A 554 -9.14 15.67 28.41
C LEU A 554 -8.49 15.55 29.81
N GLY A 555 -7.53 16.39 30.15
CA GLY A 555 -6.84 16.42 31.43
C GLY A 555 -5.57 15.56 31.54
N SER A 556 -5.05 15.03 30.43
CA SER A 556 -3.79 14.29 30.40
C SER A 556 -2.64 15.16 29.88
N THR A 557 -1.70 15.53 30.76
CA THR A 557 -0.54 16.37 30.40
C THR A 557 0.74 15.57 30.15
N THR A 558 0.81 14.32 30.59
CA THR A 558 2.03 13.50 30.54
C THR A 558 2.56 13.30 29.12
N GLU A 559 1.66 12.99 28.17
CA GLU A 559 2.01 12.80 26.77
C GLU A 559 2.49 14.12 26.13
N ALA A 560 1.86 15.25 26.49
CA ALA A 560 2.25 16.57 26.00
C ALA A 560 3.63 16.98 26.52
N GLU A 561 3.92 16.79 27.80
CA GLU A 561 5.23 17.09 28.38
C GLU A 561 6.35 16.22 27.78
N ALA A 562 6.05 14.95 27.46
CA ALA A 562 6.99 14.07 26.77
C ALA A 562 7.28 14.58 25.34
N LEU A 563 6.24 14.98 24.60
CA LEU A 563 6.40 15.56 23.27
C LEU A 563 7.20 16.87 23.31
N LEU A 564 6.92 17.77 24.26
CA LEU A 564 7.64 19.04 24.36
C LEU A 564 9.14 18.85 24.64
N ARG A 565 9.51 17.87 25.47
CA ARG A 565 10.94 17.47 25.65
C ARG A 565 11.55 16.92 24.35
N TRP A 566 10.78 16.14 23.59
CA TRP A 566 11.23 15.64 22.30
C TRP A 566 11.43 16.79 21.28
N ILE A 567 10.50 17.75 21.22
CA ILE A 567 10.58 18.92 20.35
C ILE A 567 11.79 19.79 20.72
N ASP A 568 12.01 20.03 22.01
CA ASP A 568 13.20 20.75 22.50
C ASP A 568 14.49 20.07 22.02
N GLY A 569 14.59 18.73 22.11
CA GLY A 569 15.72 17.97 21.56
C GLY A 569 15.84 18.00 20.03
N VAL A 570 14.74 18.17 19.28
CA VAL A 570 14.78 18.44 17.83
C VAL A 570 15.31 19.85 17.56
N VAL A 571 14.81 20.86 18.29
CA VAL A 571 15.25 22.26 18.15
C VAL A 571 16.73 22.39 18.49
N GLU A 572 17.22 21.76 19.56
CA GLU A 572 18.65 21.78 19.92
C GLU A 572 19.54 21.25 18.78
N ARG A 573 19.08 20.23 18.05
CA ARG A 573 19.82 19.65 16.90
C ARG A 573 19.88 20.54 15.68
N THR A 574 19.04 21.57 15.58
CA THR A 574 19.17 22.60 14.53
C THR A 574 20.38 23.52 14.74
N GLY A 575 21.05 23.44 15.90
CA GLY A 575 22.22 24.25 16.22
C GLY A 575 21.89 25.72 16.50
N GLY A 576 20.70 26.00 17.05
CA GLY A 576 20.23 27.37 17.31
C GLY A 576 19.62 28.05 16.09
N HIS A 577 19.11 27.26 15.13
CA HIS A 577 18.46 27.75 13.92
C HIS A 577 17.04 27.18 13.82
N PRO A 578 16.11 27.59 14.73
CA PRO A 578 14.75 27.06 14.77
C PRO A 578 13.97 27.33 13.48
N GLU A 579 14.40 28.31 12.69
CA GLU A 579 13.83 28.58 11.38
C GLU A 579 14.11 27.48 10.33
N ARG A 580 14.96 26.49 10.64
CA ARG A 580 15.30 25.33 9.81
C ARG A 580 14.56 24.05 10.19
N LEU A 581 13.54 24.13 11.05
CA LEU A 581 12.74 22.96 11.37
C LEU A 581 12.09 22.40 10.10
N HIS A 582 12.14 21.07 10.01
CA HIS A 582 11.45 20.30 9.00
C HIS A 582 10.01 20.03 9.48
N PRO A 583 9.05 19.77 8.58
CA PRO A 583 7.67 19.51 8.98
C PRO A 583 7.53 18.25 9.86
N LEU A 584 8.36 17.25 9.61
CA LEU A 584 8.29 15.94 10.25
C LEU A 584 9.67 15.33 10.48
N TYR A 585 9.70 14.37 11.41
CA TYR A 585 10.90 13.64 11.80
C TYR A 585 10.58 12.16 12.07
N THR A 586 11.62 11.33 12.10
CA THR A 586 11.52 9.96 12.61
C THR A 586 11.06 9.94 14.06
N VAL A 587 10.68 8.78 14.60
CA VAL A 587 10.26 8.64 16.00
C VAL A 587 11.31 9.11 17.01
N ASP A 588 12.59 9.01 16.66
CA ASP A 588 13.71 9.51 17.48
C ASP A 588 14.07 11.00 17.17
N GLY A 589 13.30 11.63 16.28
CA GLY A 589 13.44 13.03 15.91
C GLY A 589 14.56 13.33 14.91
N TYR A 590 15.09 12.33 14.20
CA TYR A 590 16.05 12.57 13.12
C TYR A 590 15.32 12.94 11.83
N GLU A 591 16.02 13.64 10.93
CA GLU A 591 15.52 13.90 9.58
C GLU A 591 15.26 12.59 8.82
N LEU A 592 14.23 12.59 7.98
CA LEU A 592 13.93 11.45 7.13
C LEU A 592 14.95 11.32 6.00
N GLY A 593 15.23 10.07 5.61
CA GLY A 593 15.89 9.77 4.35
C GLY A 593 15.00 10.09 3.14
N ALA A 594 15.52 9.83 1.94
CA ALA A 594 14.76 9.96 0.71
C ALA A 594 13.55 9.01 0.71
N GLU A 595 12.42 9.49 0.20
CA GLU A 595 11.25 8.65 -0.05
C GLU A 595 11.61 7.53 -1.04
N ALA A 596 11.19 6.31 -0.71
CA ALA A 596 11.43 5.10 -1.50
C ALA A 596 10.11 4.42 -1.86
N VAL A 597 10.09 3.76 -3.02
CA VAL A 597 8.96 2.94 -3.46
C VAL A 597 9.30 1.46 -3.32
N ILE A 598 8.38 0.68 -2.75
CA ILE A 598 8.48 -0.77 -2.65
C ILE A 598 7.67 -1.40 -3.80
N ASP A 599 8.31 -1.53 -4.96
CA ASP A 599 7.64 -1.99 -6.20
C ASP A 599 7.18 -3.45 -6.17
N THR A 600 7.69 -4.25 -5.24
CA THR A 600 7.28 -5.65 -5.06
C THR A 600 5.89 -5.77 -4.41
N LEU A 601 5.40 -4.71 -3.76
CA LEU A 601 4.10 -4.73 -3.10
C LEU A 601 2.98 -4.25 -4.04
N PRO A 602 1.84 -4.97 -4.11
CA PRO A 602 0.66 -4.56 -4.89
C PRO A 602 -0.01 -3.28 -4.40
N GLY A 603 0.22 -2.88 -3.15
CA GLY A 603 -0.54 -1.83 -2.49
C GLY A 603 -1.91 -2.30 -1.99
N TYR A 604 -2.45 -1.54 -1.04
CA TYR A 604 -3.78 -1.83 -0.48
C TYR A 604 -4.85 -1.69 -1.57
N ALA A 605 -5.68 -2.71 -1.74
CA ALA A 605 -6.73 -2.75 -2.77
C ALA A 605 -6.19 -2.45 -4.20
N GLY A 606 -4.91 -2.75 -4.48
CA GLY A 606 -4.29 -2.45 -5.77
C GLY A 606 -3.75 -1.03 -5.94
N SER A 607 -3.75 -0.22 -4.88
CA SER A 607 -3.39 1.19 -4.94
C SER A 607 -1.88 1.37 -4.83
N ARG A 608 -1.25 1.88 -5.89
CA ARG A 608 0.22 1.93 -6.04
C ARG A 608 0.70 3.35 -6.35
N PRO A 609 1.90 3.75 -5.93
CA PRO A 609 2.94 2.92 -5.30
C PRO A 609 2.77 2.76 -3.79
N VAL A 610 3.46 1.78 -3.19
CA VAL A 610 3.71 1.70 -1.74
C VAL A 610 4.99 2.49 -1.45
N ARG A 611 4.89 3.51 -0.60
CA ARG A 611 5.97 4.42 -0.23
C ARG A 611 6.45 4.18 1.20
N VAL A 612 7.74 4.40 1.42
CA VAL A 612 8.35 4.53 2.75
C VAL A 612 9.16 5.81 2.77
N GLY A 613 9.10 6.56 3.88
CA GLY A 613 9.52 7.95 3.91
C GLY A 613 8.44 8.88 3.38
N ASN A 614 8.73 10.19 3.38
CA ASN A 614 7.80 11.18 2.87
C ASN A 614 8.54 12.41 2.35
N LEU A 615 8.28 12.78 1.09
CA LEU A 615 8.92 13.92 0.44
C LEU A 615 8.56 15.28 1.05
N ALA A 616 7.51 15.38 1.88
CA ALA A 616 7.20 16.60 2.61
C ALA A 616 8.34 17.05 3.54
N ASN A 617 9.27 16.15 3.88
CA ASN A 617 10.46 16.47 4.68
C ASN A 617 11.27 17.65 4.11
N HIS A 618 11.21 17.93 2.81
CA HIS A 618 11.96 19.04 2.19
C HIS A 618 11.12 20.30 1.95
N GLN A 619 9.85 20.30 2.34
CA GLN A 619 8.97 21.45 2.18
C GLN A 619 9.14 22.44 3.33
N LEU A 620 9.15 23.73 2.99
CA LEU A 620 8.94 24.78 3.97
C LEU A 620 7.46 24.81 4.38
N GLN A 621 7.18 24.63 5.67
CA GLN A 621 5.86 24.78 6.27
C GLN A 621 5.95 25.73 7.46
N LEU A 622 5.41 26.94 7.30
CA LEU A 622 5.46 27.96 8.35
C LEU A 622 4.38 27.77 9.41
N ASP A 623 3.43 26.88 9.16
CA ASP A 623 2.29 26.66 10.03
C ASP A 623 2.62 25.81 11.27
N VAL A 624 3.71 25.05 11.23
CA VAL A 624 4.17 24.12 12.29
C VAL A 624 4.29 24.78 13.67
N PHE A 625 4.69 26.06 13.71
CA PHE A 625 4.99 26.76 14.96
C PHE A 625 3.75 27.03 15.83
N GLY A 626 2.61 27.32 15.19
CA GLY A 626 1.39 27.74 15.89
C GLY A 626 0.85 26.67 16.84
N PRO A 627 0.60 25.44 16.36
CA PRO A 627 0.13 24.33 17.18
C PRO A 627 1.06 23.98 18.36
N VAL A 628 2.39 24.09 18.17
CA VAL A 628 3.37 23.87 19.26
C VAL A 628 3.25 24.94 20.34
N ALA A 629 3.15 26.22 19.95
CA ALA A 629 2.96 27.31 20.89
C ALA A 629 1.61 27.20 21.64
N ASP A 630 0.54 26.78 20.96
CA ASP A 630 -0.76 26.53 21.57
C ASP A 630 -0.72 25.37 22.57
N LEU A 631 0.03 24.30 22.28
CA LEU A 631 0.27 23.21 23.22
C LEU A 631 1.01 23.69 24.47
N ILE A 632 2.09 24.48 24.32
CA ILE A 632 2.86 25.02 25.45
C ILE A 632 1.96 25.88 26.33
N ALA A 633 1.16 26.77 25.73
CA ALA A 633 0.20 27.58 26.47
C ALA A 633 -0.81 26.72 27.25
N ALA A 634 -1.36 25.67 26.62
CA ALA A 634 -2.34 24.78 27.26
C ALA A 634 -1.73 23.96 28.43
N VAL A 635 -0.52 23.44 28.25
CA VAL A 635 0.21 22.73 29.33
C VAL A 635 0.54 23.68 30.47
N ALA A 636 1.01 24.89 30.16
CA ALA A 636 1.32 25.90 31.17
C ALA A 636 0.07 26.31 31.96
N ASP A 637 -1.08 26.51 31.29
CA ASP A 637 -2.36 26.80 31.93
C ASP A 637 -2.83 25.66 32.83
N ALA A 638 -2.71 24.42 32.37
CA ALA A 638 -3.10 23.24 33.14
C ALA A 638 -2.21 23.04 34.39
N ARG A 639 -0.92 23.36 34.29
CA ARG A 639 0.07 23.22 35.37
C ARG A 639 0.16 24.45 36.28
N GLY A 640 -0.24 25.63 35.79
CA GLY A 640 -0.09 26.92 36.46
C GLY A 640 1.31 27.53 36.36
N SER A 641 2.15 27.02 35.46
CA SER A 641 3.49 27.55 35.20
C SER A 641 4.07 27.01 33.89
N VAL A 642 4.97 27.75 33.26
CA VAL A 642 5.79 27.29 32.12
C VAL A 642 7.18 26.88 32.62
N ARG A 643 7.76 25.82 32.05
CA ARG A 643 9.12 25.36 32.38
C ARG A 643 10.15 26.03 31.48
N ASP A 644 11.41 26.08 31.92
CA ASP A 644 12.49 26.75 31.17
C ASP A 644 12.73 26.15 29.77
N ASP A 645 12.63 24.82 29.64
CA ASP A 645 12.73 24.10 28.34
C ASP A 645 11.58 24.51 27.41
N GLU A 646 10.35 24.53 27.91
CA GLU A 646 9.17 24.92 27.16
C GLU A 646 9.18 26.41 26.77
N TRP A 647 9.62 27.28 27.68
CA TRP A 647 9.78 28.71 27.41
C TRP A 647 10.83 28.95 26.32
N ARG A 648 11.96 28.25 26.37
CA ARG A 648 12.99 28.28 25.33
C ARG A 648 12.44 27.84 23.98
N VAL A 649 11.68 26.75 23.92
CA VAL A 649 11.01 26.30 22.69
C VAL A 649 10.09 27.40 22.16
N LEU A 650 9.28 28.01 23.03
CA LEU A 650 8.36 29.08 22.65
C LEU A 650 9.08 30.33 22.10
N GLU A 651 10.15 30.78 22.75
CA GLU A 651 10.99 31.89 22.27
C GLU A 651 11.59 31.58 20.90
N ASN A 652 12.13 30.37 20.71
CA ASN A 652 12.66 29.90 19.43
C ASN A 652 11.60 29.91 18.32
N MET A 653 10.35 29.54 18.62
CA MET A 653 9.26 29.57 17.63
C MET A 653 8.89 31.01 17.25
N VAL A 654 8.82 31.94 18.21
CA VAL A 654 8.56 33.36 17.91
C VAL A 654 9.72 33.96 17.11
N GLU A 655 10.96 33.60 17.42
CA GLU A 655 12.13 34.02 16.66
C GLU A 655 12.06 33.53 15.20
N ALA A 656 11.78 32.24 14.99
CA ALA A 656 11.60 31.66 13.66
C ALA A 656 10.48 32.36 12.87
N VAL A 657 9.33 32.61 13.49
CA VAL A 657 8.23 33.37 12.90
C VAL A 657 8.70 34.77 12.52
N SER A 658 9.35 35.51 13.42
CA SER A 658 9.83 36.88 13.17
C SER A 658 10.73 36.98 11.93
N ARG A 659 11.52 35.94 11.68
CA ARG A 659 12.47 35.85 10.56
C ARG A 659 11.82 35.49 9.23
N ARG A 660 10.77 34.67 9.23
CA ARG A 660 10.30 33.99 8.00
C ARG A 660 8.83 34.17 7.66
N TRP A 661 8.00 34.74 8.54
CA TRP A 661 6.54 34.84 8.30
C TRP A 661 6.18 35.56 7.00
N HIS A 662 7.05 36.39 6.45
CA HIS A 662 6.85 37.12 5.20
C HIS A 662 7.17 36.31 3.94
N GLU A 663 7.72 35.09 4.05
CA GLU A 663 8.04 34.20 2.92
C GLU A 663 6.81 33.41 2.46
N PRO A 664 6.69 33.03 1.17
CA PRO A 664 5.73 32.00 0.75
C PRO A 664 6.18 30.61 1.21
N ASP A 665 5.23 29.70 1.44
CA ASP A 665 5.47 28.32 1.90
C ASP A 665 4.57 27.31 1.16
N HIS A 666 4.59 26.02 1.54
CA HIS A 666 3.80 24.96 0.88
C HIS A 666 2.43 24.70 1.53
N GLY A 667 2.07 25.47 2.55
CA GLY A 667 0.85 25.28 3.31
C GLY A 667 0.79 23.93 4.05
N ILE A 668 -0.39 23.61 4.56
CA ILE A 668 -0.63 22.42 5.38
C ILE A 668 -0.81 21.13 4.58
N TRP A 669 -1.19 21.23 3.30
CA TRP A 669 -1.63 20.08 2.49
C TRP A 669 -0.56 19.47 1.58
N GLU A 670 0.68 19.96 1.65
CA GLU A 670 1.84 19.35 0.99
C GLU A 670 1.71 19.26 -0.54
N ALA A 671 0.93 20.15 -1.15
CA ALA A 671 0.66 20.19 -2.58
C ALA A 671 1.95 20.25 -3.41
N ARG A 672 1.93 19.66 -4.61
CA ARG A 672 3.09 19.62 -5.55
C ARG A 672 3.13 20.87 -6.43
N LEU A 673 2.93 22.02 -5.82
CA LEU A 673 2.91 23.33 -6.47
C LEU A 673 4.02 24.25 -5.91
N PRO A 674 4.38 25.32 -6.63
CA PRO A 674 5.26 26.35 -6.09
C PRO A 674 4.70 26.99 -4.80
N PRO A 675 5.56 27.39 -3.85
CA PRO A 675 5.14 28.05 -2.62
C PRO A 675 4.25 29.27 -2.82
N ARG A 676 3.27 29.49 -1.94
CA ARG A 676 2.37 30.65 -1.93
C ARG A 676 2.27 31.25 -0.52
N HIS A 677 1.68 32.44 -0.41
CA HIS A 677 1.31 33.00 0.90
C HIS A 677 -0.01 32.37 1.38
N HIS A 678 0.06 31.15 1.89
CA HIS A 678 -1.11 30.42 2.38
C HIS A 678 -1.71 31.10 3.61
N ILE A 679 -3.03 31.30 3.61
CA ILE A 679 -3.73 31.99 4.71
C ILE A 679 -3.53 31.23 6.02
N PHE A 680 -3.73 29.90 5.99
CA PHE A 680 -3.54 29.04 7.15
C PHE A 680 -2.16 29.21 7.78
N SER A 681 -1.09 29.20 6.97
CA SER A 681 0.28 29.37 7.47
C SER A 681 0.52 30.72 8.14
N LYS A 682 -0.06 31.79 7.60
CA LYS A 682 0.04 33.14 8.21
C LYS A 682 -0.77 33.25 9.48
N VAL A 683 -1.94 32.63 9.54
CA VAL A 683 -2.75 32.51 10.77
C VAL A 683 -1.99 31.75 11.85
N MET A 684 -1.32 30.65 11.51
CA MET A 684 -0.50 29.91 12.48
C MET A 684 0.71 30.70 12.95
N CYS A 685 1.38 31.47 12.08
CA CYS A 685 2.42 32.42 12.48
C CYS A 685 1.90 33.46 13.48
N TRP A 686 0.71 34.02 13.24
CA TRP A 686 0.04 34.92 14.18
C TRP A 686 -0.25 34.23 15.52
N MET A 687 -0.80 33.01 15.46
CA MET A 687 -1.17 32.22 16.64
C MET A 687 0.04 31.90 17.50
N THR A 688 1.20 31.62 16.91
CA THR A 688 2.46 31.43 17.66
C THR A 688 2.74 32.60 18.59
N VAL A 689 2.70 33.83 18.06
CA VAL A 689 3.01 35.04 18.84
C VAL A 689 1.90 35.36 19.83
N ASP A 690 0.63 35.13 19.46
CA ASP A 690 -0.50 35.35 20.37
C ASP A 690 -0.47 34.40 21.59
N ARG A 691 -0.15 33.13 21.38
CA ARG A 691 0.02 32.15 22.46
C ARG A 691 1.24 32.44 23.31
N ALA A 692 2.35 32.91 22.72
CA ALA A 692 3.51 33.36 23.48
C ALA A 692 3.18 34.53 24.40
N LEU A 693 2.45 35.54 23.90
CA LEU A 693 1.96 36.65 24.70
C LEU A 693 0.96 36.22 25.78
N HIS A 694 0.14 35.18 25.53
CA HIS A 694 -0.72 34.60 26.55
C HIS A 694 0.08 34.02 27.70
N VAL A 695 1.13 33.25 27.41
CA VAL A 695 2.02 32.69 28.44
C VAL A 695 2.67 33.80 29.29
N VAL A 696 3.19 34.86 28.66
CA VAL A 696 3.74 36.03 29.38
C VAL A 696 2.71 36.62 30.35
N ARG A 697 1.47 36.82 29.89
CA ARG A 697 0.39 37.42 30.70
C ARG A 697 -0.08 36.55 31.86
N GLN A 698 -0.15 35.23 31.67
CA GLN A 698 -0.73 34.31 32.66
C GLN A 698 0.29 33.73 33.64
N HIS A 699 1.49 33.42 33.15
CA HIS A 699 2.50 32.66 33.90
C HIS A 699 3.72 33.51 34.31
N GLY A 700 3.80 34.76 33.82
CA GLY A 700 4.76 35.76 34.24
C GLY A 700 6.13 35.61 33.58
N HIS A 701 6.50 36.56 32.73
CA HIS A 701 7.83 36.73 32.12
C HIS A 701 8.07 38.23 31.86
N GLU A 702 9.27 38.60 31.41
CA GLU A 702 9.55 39.98 30.99
C GLU A 702 8.57 40.45 29.90
N ASP A 703 8.14 41.71 29.97
CA ASP A 703 7.31 42.31 28.93
C ASP A 703 8.02 42.26 27.57
N ARG A 704 7.32 41.80 26.53
CA ARG A 704 7.79 41.67 25.15
C ARG A 704 7.00 42.58 24.20
N PRO A 705 7.17 43.92 24.25
CA PRO A 705 6.44 44.85 23.37
C PRO A 705 6.64 44.55 21.88
N GLU A 706 7.82 44.07 21.50
CA GLU A 706 8.15 43.68 20.13
C GLU A 706 7.31 42.49 19.62
N TRP A 707 6.86 41.61 20.51
CA TRP A 707 5.94 40.52 20.14
C TRP A 707 4.53 41.02 19.90
N VAL A 708 4.08 42.05 20.64
CA VAL A 708 2.77 42.69 20.40
C VAL A 708 2.74 43.31 19.01
N GLU A 709 3.76 44.09 18.65
CA GLU A 709 3.89 44.69 17.32
C GLU A 709 3.96 43.63 16.21
N LEU A 710 4.72 42.54 16.42
CA LEU A 710 4.80 41.44 15.46
C LEU A 710 3.45 40.76 15.26
N ARG A 711 2.74 40.39 16.34
CA ARG A 711 1.41 39.79 16.27
C ARG A 711 0.45 40.68 15.50
N ASP A 712 0.36 41.95 15.88
CA ASP A 712 -0.61 42.89 15.29
C ASP A 712 -0.32 43.12 13.79
N ARG A 713 0.96 43.19 13.41
CA ARG A 713 1.38 43.29 12.01
C ARG A 713 1.01 42.06 11.19
N ILE A 714 1.24 40.85 11.71
CA ILE A 714 0.86 39.62 10.99
C ILE A 714 -0.67 39.55 10.86
N GLY A 715 -1.40 39.83 11.95
CA GLY A 715 -2.87 39.82 11.94
C GLY A 715 -3.46 40.80 10.93
N ALA A 716 -2.99 42.06 10.91
CA ALA A 716 -3.41 43.05 9.94
C ALA A 716 -3.13 42.61 8.49
N ASN A 717 -1.96 42.02 8.25
CA ASN A 717 -1.58 41.50 6.93
C ASN A 717 -2.53 40.37 6.47
N VAL A 718 -2.84 39.40 7.32
CA VAL A 718 -3.77 38.31 6.99
C VAL A 718 -5.16 38.85 6.67
N LEU A 719 -5.65 39.78 7.48
CA LEU A 719 -6.99 40.33 7.31
C LEU A 719 -7.14 41.19 6.05
N GLU A 720 -6.06 41.87 5.63
CA GLU A 720 -6.02 42.69 4.42
C GLU A 720 -5.85 41.85 3.14
N TYR A 721 -4.86 40.96 3.09
CA TYR A 721 -4.49 40.25 1.87
C TYR A 721 -5.14 38.86 1.72
N GLY A 722 -5.69 38.31 2.80
CA GLY A 722 -6.36 37.02 2.79
C GLY A 722 -7.83 37.06 2.38
N TRP A 723 -8.49 38.22 2.45
CA TRP A 723 -9.88 38.36 2.04
C TRP A 723 -9.97 38.52 0.51
N HIS A 724 -10.79 37.69 -0.14
CA HIS A 724 -11.05 37.79 -1.57
C HIS A 724 -12.43 38.40 -1.84
N GLU A 725 -12.47 39.63 -2.36
CA GLU A 725 -13.72 40.40 -2.50
C GLU A 725 -14.74 39.74 -3.43
N GLU A 726 -14.34 39.16 -4.56
CA GLU A 726 -15.29 38.52 -5.49
C GLU A 726 -15.82 37.18 -4.98
N ALA A 727 -15.04 36.50 -4.14
CA ALA A 727 -15.44 35.22 -3.56
C ALA A 727 -16.21 35.40 -2.24
N GLU A 728 -16.15 36.61 -1.67
CA GLU A 728 -16.67 36.97 -0.35
C GLU A 728 -16.23 35.98 0.75
N ALA A 729 -14.98 35.52 0.69
CA ALA A 729 -14.44 34.53 1.61
C ALA A 729 -12.92 34.66 1.76
N TYR A 730 -12.39 34.10 2.86
CA TYR A 730 -10.97 33.75 2.94
C TYR A 730 -10.71 32.47 2.14
N SER A 731 -9.69 32.48 1.28
CA SER A 731 -9.36 31.41 0.34
C SER A 731 -8.11 30.59 0.74
N VAL A 732 -7.55 29.81 -0.18
CA VAL A 732 -6.32 29.03 0.05
C VAL A 732 -5.07 29.89 0.31
N ALA A 733 -4.94 31.04 -0.38
CA ALA A 733 -3.74 31.87 -0.37
C ALA A 733 -4.06 33.32 -0.77
N TYR A 734 -3.13 34.25 -0.53
CA TYR A 734 -3.31 35.66 -0.92
C TYR A 734 -3.48 35.84 -2.43
N GLY A 735 -4.48 36.63 -2.83
CA GLY A 735 -4.77 36.94 -4.24
C GLY A 735 -5.38 35.79 -5.04
N HIS A 736 -5.84 34.74 -4.36
CA HIS A 736 -6.43 33.53 -4.92
C HIS A 736 -7.89 33.40 -4.46
N ASP A 737 -8.75 32.79 -5.26
CA ASP A 737 -10.20 32.66 -4.99
C ASP A 737 -10.63 31.22 -4.66
N GLU A 738 -9.69 30.27 -4.72
CA GLU A 738 -9.98 28.86 -4.52
C GLU A 738 -10.30 28.53 -3.04
N SER A 739 -11.41 27.84 -2.80
CA SER A 739 -11.85 27.39 -1.47
C SER A 739 -10.93 26.31 -0.90
N ASP A 740 -10.60 26.45 0.39
CA ASP A 740 -9.82 25.49 1.16
C ASP A 740 -10.34 25.42 2.60
N ALA A 741 -10.60 24.21 3.12
CA ALA A 741 -11.17 24.02 4.46
C ALA A 741 -10.27 24.58 5.58
N SER A 742 -8.96 24.70 5.36
CA SER A 742 -8.03 25.32 6.31
C SER A 742 -8.30 26.80 6.54
N SER A 743 -8.99 27.50 5.61
CA SER A 743 -9.39 28.90 5.77
C SER A 743 -10.32 29.14 6.97
N LEU A 744 -11.04 28.11 7.44
CA LEU A 744 -11.86 28.18 8.66
C LEU A 744 -11.05 28.62 9.88
N TRP A 745 -9.74 28.36 9.90
CA TRP A 745 -8.85 28.76 10.98
C TRP A 745 -8.71 30.27 11.16
N ILE A 746 -9.13 31.09 10.18
CA ILE A 746 -9.24 32.53 10.38
C ILE A 746 -10.13 32.86 11.60
N GLY A 747 -11.20 32.10 11.82
CA GLY A 747 -12.06 32.20 13.00
C GLY A 747 -11.70 31.20 14.10
N LEU A 748 -11.32 29.96 13.76
CA LEU A 748 -11.04 28.94 14.79
C LEU A 748 -9.82 29.28 15.66
N SER A 749 -8.85 30.02 15.11
CA SER A 749 -7.68 30.52 15.86
C SER A 749 -8.00 31.65 16.84
N GLY A 750 -9.15 32.33 16.65
CA GLY A 750 -9.52 33.55 17.36
C GLY A 750 -9.02 34.85 16.71
N LEU A 751 -8.40 34.81 15.53
CA LEU A 751 -8.00 36.04 14.81
C LEU A 751 -9.23 36.87 14.39
N LEU A 752 -10.30 36.21 13.96
CA LEU A 752 -11.62 36.83 13.79
C LEU A 752 -12.61 36.38 14.87
N PRO A 753 -13.46 37.30 15.38
CA PRO A 753 -14.61 36.95 16.20
C PRO A 753 -15.59 36.02 15.47
N GLY A 754 -16.30 35.17 16.23
CA GLY A 754 -17.27 34.22 15.68
C GLY A 754 -18.48 34.86 14.99
N ASP A 755 -18.78 36.12 15.33
CA ASP A 755 -19.86 36.94 14.75
C ASP A 755 -19.37 37.90 13.64
N ASP A 756 -18.09 37.85 13.25
CA ASP A 756 -17.60 38.64 12.12
C ASP A 756 -18.27 38.17 10.81
N PRO A 757 -18.90 39.07 10.03
CA PRO A 757 -19.58 38.71 8.79
C PRO A 757 -18.68 38.00 7.77
N ARG A 758 -17.37 38.30 7.75
CA ARG A 758 -16.40 37.67 6.84
C ARG A 758 -16.14 36.22 7.22
N PHE A 759 -16.10 35.92 8.53
CA PHE A 759 -15.97 34.55 8.99
C PHE A 759 -17.22 33.74 8.68
N LEU A 760 -18.41 34.29 8.96
CA LEU A 760 -19.67 33.64 8.61
C LEU A 760 -19.78 33.34 7.10
N SER A 761 -19.41 34.31 6.26
CA SER A 761 -19.40 34.13 4.80
C SER A 761 -18.44 33.00 4.37
N THR A 762 -17.24 32.95 4.97
CA THR A 762 -16.26 31.89 4.71
C THR A 762 -16.81 30.52 5.11
N VAL A 763 -17.47 30.39 6.29
CA VAL A 763 -18.09 29.13 6.72
C VAL A 763 -19.16 28.65 5.73
N LEU A 764 -20.01 29.57 5.25
CA LEU A 764 -21.04 29.26 4.27
C LEU A 764 -20.44 28.83 2.92
N LYS A 765 -19.36 29.49 2.47
CA LYS A 765 -18.64 29.13 1.25
C LYS A 765 -18.03 27.73 1.34
N ILE A 766 -17.35 27.42 2.43
CA ILE A 766 -16.73 26.10 2.66
C ILE A 766 -17.80 25.01 2.77
N GLU A 767 -18.91 25.26 3.46
CA GLU A 767 -20.05 24.33 3.47
C GLU A 767 -20.59 24.07 2.06
N ALA A 768 -20.80 25.12 1.27
CA ALA A 768 -21.39 25.00 -0.06
C ALA A 768 -20.46 24.29 -1.07
N ASP A 769 -19.17 24.58 -1.00
CA ASP A 769 -18.20 24.11 -1.99
C ASP A 769 -17.61 22.74 -1.67
N LEU A 770 -17.33 22.47 -0.38
CA LEU A 770 -16.46 21.35 0.04
C LEU A 770 -17.17 20.28 0.87
N ARG A 771 -18.39 20.53 1.36
CA ARG A 771 -19.14 19.51 2.10
C ARG A 771 -19.81 18.53 1.15
N SER A 772 -19.61 17.24 1.40
CA SER A 772 -20.33 16.14 0.72
C SER A 772 -20.82 15.13 1.74
N GLY A 773 -22.13 15.17 2.00
CA GLY A 773 -22.78 14.30 2.99
C GLY A 773 -22.15 14.42 4.38
N PRO A 774 -21.61 13.31 4.95
CA PRO A 774 -21.04 13.28 6.29
C PRO A 774 -19.63 13.87 6.40
N VAL A 775 -19.03 14.32 5.29
CA VAL A 775 -17.62 14.75 5.26
C VAL A 775 -17.39 16.06 4.51
N VAL A 776 -16.21 16.64 4.71
CA VAL A 776 -15.72 17.87 4.07
C VAL A 776 -14.38 17.59 3.41
N TYR A 777 -14.23 17.92 2.14
CA TYR A 777 -12.97 17.83 1.39
C TYR A 777 -11.99 18.91 1.84
N ARG A 778 -10.68 18.68 1.65
CA ARG A 778 -9.68 19.73 1.90
C ARG A 778 -9.89 20.90 0.93
N TYR A 779 -10.06 20.54 -0.34
CA TYR A 779 -10.27 21.44 -1.46
C TYR A 779 -10.72 20.68 -2.72
N HIS A 780 -11.00 21.41 -3.81
CA HIS A 780 -11.28 20.87 -5.15
C HIS A 780 -10.37 21.43 -6.26
N TRP A 781 -9.42 22.30 -5.92
CA TRP A 781 -8.43 22.84 -6.87
C TRP A 781 -7.33 21.82 -7.21
N ASP A 782 -6.62 22.04 -8.32
CA ASP A 782 -5.54 21.17 -8.81
C ASP A 782 -4.26 21.37 -7.98
N ASP A 783 -3.85 20.33 -7.25
CA ASP A 783 -2.69 20.32 -6.35
C ASP A 783 -1.40 19.80 -7.00
N GLY A 784 -1.41 19.59 -8.32
CA GLY A 784 -0.28 19.05 -9.07
C GLY A 784 -0.15 17.53 -8.99
N LEU A 785 -1.15 16.83 -8.45
CA LEU A 785 -1.19 15.36 -8.37
C LEU A 785 -2.44 14.81 -9.08
N PRO A 786 -2.32 13.69 -9.82
CA PRO A 786 -3.46 13.06 -10.45
C PRO A 786 -4.33 12.30 -9.42
N GLY A 787 -5.57 12.04 -9.81
CA GLY A 787 -6.53 11.29 -9.00
C GLY A 787 -7.42 12.20 -8.16
N ARG A 788 -8.20 11.59 -7.29
CA ARG A 788 -9.10 12.26 -6.33
C ARG A 788 -8.73 11.88 -4.91
N GLU A 789 -9.46 12.43 -3.96
CA GLU A 789 -9.41 12.06 -2.55
C GLU A 789 -10.83 11.84 -2.00
N GLY A 790 -10.93 11.28 -0.80
CA GLY A 790 -12.13 11.29 0.04
C GLY A 790 -12.25 12.56 0.88
N GLY A 791 -13.37 12.72 1.58
CA GLY A 791 -13.54 13.82 2.53
C GLY A 791 -12.79 13.55 3.83
N PHE A 792 -12.15 14.57 4.41
CA PHE A 792 -11.31 14.46 5.59
C PHE A 792 -12.13 14.63 6.88
N HIS A 793 -11.92 13.73 7.83
CA HIS A 793 -12.58 13.84 9.14
C HIS A 793 -12.15 15.09 9.92
N ILE A 794 -10.90 15.52 9.79
CA ILE A 794 -10.41 16.75 10.45
C ILE A 794 -11.07 18.01 9.87
N CYS A 795 -11.23 18.10 8.55
CA CYS A 795 -11.93 19.22 7.90
C CYS A 795 -13.41 19.24 8.30
N THR A 796 -14.01 18.06 8.44
CA THR A 796 -15.38 17.90 8.95
C THR A 796 -15.50 18.42 10.38
N ALA A 797 -14.54 18.08 11.25
CA ALA A 797 -14.48 18.57 12.61
C ALA A 797 -14.30 20.10 12.68
N TRP A 798 -13.48 20.68 11.81
CA TRP A 798 -13.33 22.15 11.71
C TRP A 798 -14.63 22.83 11.30
N LEU A 799 -15.39 22.27 10.36
CA LEU A 799 -16.69 22.82 9.98
C LEU A 799 -17.71 22.72 11.13
N ILE A 800 -17.73 21.60 11.86
CA ILE A 800 -18.56 21.45 13.08
C ILE A 800 -18.19 22.51 14.13
N GLU A 801 -16.90 22.73 14.38
CA GLU A 801 -16.43 23.77 15.31
C GLU A 801 -16.85 25.17 14.82
N ALA A 802 -16.71 25.44 13.53
CA ALA A 802 -17.10 26.72 12.94
C ALA A 802 -18.61 26.98 13.06
N TYR A 803 -19.45 25.94 12.91
CA TYR A 803 -20.89 26.05 13.20
C TYR A 803 -21.15 26.40 14.66
N LEU A 804 -20.45 25.76 15.60
CA LEU A 804 -20.62 26.08 17.02
C LEU A 804 -20.23 27.52 17.32
N ARG A 805 -19.13 28.02 16.72
CA ARG A 805 -18.66 29.41 16.91
C ARG A 805 -19.55 30.46 16.27
N THR A 806 -20.21 30.13 15.15
CA THR A 806 -21.15 31.03 14.46
C THR A 806 -22.59 30.91 14.99
N GLY A 807 -22.81 30.15 16.08
CA GLY A 807 -24.12 29.98 16.70
C GLY A 807 -25.04 28.96 16.01
N ARG A 808 -24.56 28.25 14.98
CA ARG A 808 -25.29 27.22 14.21
C ARG A 808 -25.25 25.84 14.87
N ARG A 809 -25.62 25.75 16.15
CA ARG A 809 -25.50 24.52 16.94
C ARG A 809 -26.25 23.31 16.37
N ALA A 810 -27.45 23.51 15.82
CA ALA A 810 -28.23 22.42 15.24
C ALA A 810 -27.51 21.75 14.05
N ASP A 811 -26.86 22.56 13.20
CA ASP A 811 -26.08 22.07 12.07
C ASP A 811 -24.83 21.30 12.53
N ALA A 812 -24.19 21.79 13.59
CA ALA A 812 -23.06 21.12 14.24
C ALA A 812 -23.46 19.73 14.77
N GLU A 813 -24.55 19.64 15.52
CA GLU A 813 -25.06 18.39 16.09
C GLU A 813 -25.49 17.39 15.00
N GLU A 814 -26.06 17.88 13.90
CA GLU A 814 -26.39 17.05 12.74
C GLU A 814 -25.15 16.48 12.07
N LEU A 815 -24.20 17.32 11.70
CA LEU A 815 -22.99 16.90 11.00
C LEU A 815 -22.12 15.99 11.88
N PHE A 816 -22.02 16.26 13.19
CA PHE A 816 -21.29 15.38 14.11
C PHE A 816 -21.92 13.99 14.21
N ARG A 817 -23.26 13.89 14.25
CA ARG A 817 -23.93 12.59 14.27
C ARG A 817 -23.71 11.80 12.98
N GLN A 818 -23.53 12.49 11.85
CA GLN A 818 -23.17 11.88 10.58
C GLN A 818 -21.71 11.40 10.59
N MET A 819 -20.77 12.23 11.05
CA MET A 819 -19.36 11.87 11.23
C MET A 819 -19.18 10.67 12.17
N VAL A 820 -19.92 10.58 13.27
CA VAL A 820 -19.84 9.43 14.20
C VAL A 820 -20.20 8.10 13.51
N LYS A 821 -21.08 8.12 12.50
CA LYS A 821 -21.49 6.91 11.75
C LYS A 821 -20.45 6.41 10.75
N THR A 822 -19.43 7.21 10.44
CA THR A 822 -18.33 6.79 9.55
C THR A 822 -17.23 6.05 10.29
N ALA A 823 -17.27 6.02 11.63
CA ALA A 823 -16.31 5.26 12.43
C ALA A 823 -16.45 3.76 12.18
N GLY A 824 -15.31 3.06 12.19
CA GLY A 824 -15.27 1.61 12.08
C GLY A 824 -16.01 0.89 13.23
N PRO A 825 -16.32 -0.40 13.10
CA PRO A 825 -17.06 -1.16 14.11
C PRO A 825 -16.43 -1.17 15.52
N THR A 826 -15.11 -0.95 15.60
CA THR A 826 -14.35 -0.87 16.86
C THR A 826 -14.06 0.56 17.31
N GLY A 827 -14.64 1.55 16.61
CA GLY A 827 -14.56 2.98 16.91
C GLY A 827 -13.30 3.67 16.41
N LEU A 828 -12.54 3.04 15.50
CA LEU A 828 -11.38 3.65 14.86
C LEU A 828 -11.79 4.45 13.62
N LEU A 829 -11.12 5.59 13.41
CA LEU A 829 -11.33 6.47 12.26
C LEU A 829 -10.09 6.45 11.36
N PRO A 830 -10.26 6.19 10.05
CA PRO A 830 -9.20 6.40 9.06
C PRO A 830 -9.00 7.90 8.83
N GLU A 831 -8.13 8.28 7.90
CA GLU A 831 -7.90 9.69 7.53
C GLU A 831 -9.09 10.32 6.80
N GLN A 832 -9.66 9.59 5.85
CA GLN A 832 -10.71 10.07 4.96
C GLN A 832 -11.87 9.09 4.89
N TYR A 833 -12.97 9.56 4.34
CA TYR A 833 -14.12 8.75 4.00
C TYR A 833 -14.65 9.14 2.62
N ASP A 834 -14.91 8.15 1.79
CA ASP A 834 -15.58 8.35 0.50
C ASP A 834 -17.10 8.25 0.71
N PRO A 835 -17.84 9.36 0.55
CA PRO A 835 -19.29 9.37 0.72
C PRO A 835 -20.04 8.64 -0.41
N LEU A 836 -19.40 8.35 -1.54
CA LEU A 836 -20.00 7.61 -2.66
C LEU A 836 -19.80 6.11 -2.50
N ALA A 837 -18.57 5.68 -2.17
CA ALA A 837 -18.27 4.28 -1.93
C ALA A 837 -18.68 3.80 -0.53
N GLU A 838 -18.99 4.74 0.37
CA GLU A 838 -19.30 4.52 1.79
C GLU A 838 -18.19 3.76 2.54
N ARG A 839 -16.92 4.11 2.28
CA ARG A 839 -15.74 3.40 2.82
C ARG A 839 -14.66 4.36 3.31
N GLY A 840 -13.86 3.87 4.27
CA GLY A 840 -12.67 4.56 4.75
C GLY A 840 -11.57 4.59 3.70
N LEU A 841 -10.85 5.71 3.63
CA LEU A 841 -9.68 5.95 2.78
C LEU A 841 -8.54 6.62 3.59
N GLY A 842 -7.33 6.61 3.04
CA GLY A 842 -6.13 7.15 3.67
C GLY A 842 -5.63 6.33 4.87
N ASN A 843 -4.64 6.84 5.60
CA ASN A 843 -3.97 6.07 6.66
C ASN A 843 -4.87 5.78 7.88
N HIS A 844 -4.63 4.66 8.59
CA HIS A 844 -5.56 4.14 9.61
C HIS A 844 -4.87 3.49 10.83
N PRO A 845 -5.39 3.71 12.06
CA PRO A 845 -6.18 4.88 12.43
C PRO A 845 -5.33 6.16 12.31
N GLN A 846 -5.98 7.29 12.04
CA GLN A 846 -5.29 8.58 11.90
C GLN A 846 -5.53 9.47 13.13
N ALA A 847 -4.48 10.12 13.63
CA ALA A 847 -4.53 10.98 14.80
C ALA A 847 -5.48 12.18 14.60
N TYR A 848 -5.39 12.87 13.47
CA TYR A 848 -6.25 14.00 13.09
C TYR A 848 -7.75 13.70 13.17
N SER A 849 -8.13 12.54 12.69
CA SER A 849 -9.54 12.13 12.68
C SER A 849 -10.07 11.92 14.10
N HIS A 850 -9.25 11.32 14.96
CA HIS A 850 -9.59 11.09 16.37
C HIS A 850 -9.57 12.37 17.21
N LEU A 851 -8.59 13.27 17.03
CA LEU A 851 -8.54 14.54 17.78
C LEU A 851 -9.69 15.47 17.38
N GLY A 852 -10.10 15.47 16.10
CA GLY A 852 -11.25 16.24 15.62
C GLY A 852 -12.55 15.80 16.28
N LEU A 853 -12.75 14.49 16.42
CA LEU A 853 -13.91 13.93 17.11
C LEU A 853 -13.96 14.32 18.59
N ILE A 854 -12.83 14.21 19.30
CA ILE A 854 -12.72 14.59 20.71
C ILE A 854 -13.08 16.07 20.87
N ARG A 855 -12.48 16.93 20.04
CA ARG A 855 -12.70 18.38 20.10
C ARG A 855 -14.16 18.76 19.89
N CYS A 856 -14.82 18.18 18.88
CA CYS A 856 -16.25 18.41 18.64
C CYS A 856 -17.11 18.01 19.84
N ALA A 857 -16.87 16.83 20.42
CA ALA A 857 -17.63 16.35 21.57
C ALA A 857 -17.47 17.26 22.80
N LEU A 858 -16.25 17.73 23.08
CA LEU A 858 -15.96 18.64 24.18
C LEU A 858 -16.63 20.01 24.00
N LEU A 859 -16.61 20.56 22.78
CA LEU A 859 -17.26 21.83 22.47
C LEU A 859 -18.78 21.75 22.57
N MET A 860 -19.39 20.64 22.14
CA MET A 860 -20.84 20.43 22.27
C MET A 860 -21.29 20.39 23.72
N ASP A 861 -20.49 19.79 24.61
CA ASP A 861 -20.76 19.73 26.05
C ASP A 861 -20.35 21.00 26.81
N GLY A 862 -19.81 22.01 26.12
CA GLY A 862 -19.36 23.27 26.73
C GLY A 862 -18.17 23.10 27.67
N MET A 863 -17.39 22.02 27.51
CA MET A 863 -16.21 21.75 28.32
C MET A 863 -14.99 22.56 27.87
N LEU A 864 -14.98 23.02 26.62
CA LEU A 864 -14.00 23.95 26.09
C LEU A 864 -14.65 25.32 25.92
N LYS A 865 -13.87 26.37 26.22
CA LYS A 865 -14.28 27.73 25.88
C LYS A 865 -14.20 27.88 24.37
N GLN A 866 -15.27 28.42 23.79
CA GLN A 866 -15.24 28.94 22.43
C GLN A 866 -14.36 30.18 22.47
#